data_AF-A0A8C4Z2C8-F1
#
_entry.id   AF-A0A8C4Z2C8-F1
#
_cell.length_a   1.000
_cell.length_b   1.000
_cell.length_c   1.000
_cell.angle_alpha   90.00
_cell.angle_beta   90.00
_cell.angle_gamma   90.00
#
_symmetry.space_group_name_H-M   'P 1'
#
loop_
_entity.id
_entity.type
_entity.pdbx_description
1 polymer ?
#
loop_
_entity_poly.entity_id
_entity_poly.type
_entity_poly.pdbx_seq_one_letter_code
_entity_poly.pdbx_strand_id
1 'polypeptide(L)'
;VFLTMAVSWVERVASFLRSPSRFLASTTAEVFLVELLREQRDERLTMLSPLCEHPTLLCPSACTGEETCLELMSVFSHCPPKYTEFRCQLLLTLTTVLVSTGCVSAHSHASRDFLELLLKLAQDTYYDPADVPSALRSTRAAACECLRELEACCPSLLSQHLELLNGLRQQENPRHHQALSGLYAVVLRNGVHLLARQAGAGPEGLKALLGGNAAVAWEAEPDSPALTDRAAPLPSVLGPSGLGPTLQTGPDCKELRSVLSSLLEESYLLTPLSQAALLHALTEVVAMVSGVSPAIFKAQLLRLLGTSKVCLFHCTLLMKAAFTDSLFSAEDEAFLLKRLVALCQHPQMSTAAQLFYTDCLVHFPENRPIGAADGGEALPVLLTPRLAASLVPTVFDEPATMLARLNVSALVHLEEHGAREGGAAGGGLAYLWEHLLLRLHVVEHGGDRAAVVTFFRASFLFLCHFGHVERHAADLRRRLCALYLRHCRLAPHVLNLADRAQDGPVRPGWAVALLRSLQGAAVSAGGDLAAVSQKDLHWHLRVLARVAEEGQIGQGSTVDFLFAVATAASPPSRNEDWRLGSDLLAVCRHLLAHPGLDALLCPLADVLQHVARHHGDTDVRDHARLYYSLLTALSREKLAGVLANGGGGANGGRQDNKRVLSAMVVENQDLTSALTIHKARTPVFHLVAKDRAGGWAEPTPAPEDDEPSAGRFAALADVCVPRLFREGASAAPPAVTLTLRPRAPYPGTLRCSAVFTAQDELTWHAALPDVHVAFRQLFKPLSVPASWGPALRLRAFERLWDDLFCGRLGEAELEALLEEHFAPFRVADPGDATGHRVLLFIPPGSHVLLRIRPQEDAVQFHMATDNWRLLPHVNDFLLSVTDWEARNGVDS
;
A
#
# COMPACT_ATOMS: atom_id res chain seq x y z
N VAL A 1 -4.44 -30.69 39.65
CA VAL A 1 -4.01 -29.32 40.02
C VAL A 1 -4.50 -28.42 38.90
N PHE A 2 -5.73 -27.93 39.08
CA PHE A 2 -6.43 -26.98 38.21
C PHE A 2 -6.08 -25.58 38.72
N LEU A 3 -5.47 -24.77 37.88
CA LEU A 3 -5.46 -23.31 38.00
C LEU A 3 -5.47 -22.77 36.56
N THR A 4 -6.67 -22.74 35.99
CA THR A 4 -7.00 -22.01 34.77
C THR A 4 -6.84 -20.52 35.06
N MET A 5 -5.71 -19.94 34.67
CA MET A 5 -5.64 -18.49 34.49
C MET A 5 -6.55 -18.15 33.30
N ALA A 6 -7.61 -17.40 33.56
CA ALA A 6 -8.49 -16.86 32.55
C ALA A 6 -7.71 -15.83 31.72
N VAL A 7 -6.96 -16.30 30.72
CA VAL A 7 -6.45 -15.46 29.64
C VAL A 7 -7.67 -14.96 28.88
N SER A 8 -7.76 -13.65 28.66
CA SER A 8 -8.92 -13.09 27.96
C SER A 8 -8.96 -13.68 26.55
N TRP A 9 -10.12 -14.15 26.11
CA TRP A 9 -10.29 -14.68 24.74
C TRP A 9 -9.90 -13.65 23.67
N VAL A 10 -10.00 -12.36 24.01
CA VAL A 10 -9.56 -11.22 23.20
C VAL A 10 -8.04 -11.29 22.96
N GLU A 11 -7.23 -11.56 24.00
CA GLU A 11 -5.78 -11.76 23.87
C GLU A 11 -5.43 -12.98 23.02
N ARG A 12 -6.13 -14.11 23.19
CA ARG A 12 -5.88 -15.33 22.39
C ARG A 12 -6.19 -15.11 20.91
N VAL A 13 -7.32 -14.47 20.59
CA VAL A 13 -7.69 -14.12 19.21
C VAL A 13 -6.70 -13.12 18.63
N ALA A 14 -6.34 -12.06 19.36
CA ALA A 14 -5.35 -11.08 18.91
C ALA A 14 -3.97 -11.70 18.69
N SER A 15 -3.55 -12.65 19.53
CA SER A 15 -2.29 -13.38 19.35
C SER A 15 -2.31 -14.25 18.11
N PHE A 16 -3.44 -14.87 17.77
CA PHE A 16 -3.60 -15.62 16.54
C PHE A 16 -3.52 -14.71 15.32
N LEU A 17 -4.28 -13.61 15.26
CA LEU A 17 -4.29 -12.68 14.12
C LEU A 17 -2.94 -12.00 13.87
N ARG A 18 -2.13 -11.73 14.91
CA ARG A 18 -0.78 -11.16 14.74
C ARG A 18 0.21 -12.12 14.10
N SER A 19 0.11 -13.42 14.40
CA SER A 19 1.02 -14.43 13.86
C SER A 19 0.43 -15.84 13.98
N PRO A 20 -0.41 -16.28 13.00
CA PRO A 20 -1.11 -17.56 13.08
C PRO A 20 -0.15 -18.75 13.17
N SER A 21 0.94 -18.72 12.40
CA SER A 21 1.95 -19.78 12.38
C SER A 21 2.71 -19.94 13.69
N ARG A 22 2.93 -18.85 14.43
CA ARG A 22 3.59 -18.89 15.75
C ARG A 22 2.63 -19.33 16.84
N PHE A 23 1.38 -18.91 16.77
CA PHE A 23 0.33 -19.34 17.69
C PHE A 23 0.09 -20.85 17.57
N LEU A 24 -0.04 -21.36 16.33
CA LEU A 24 -0.22 -22.79 16.05
C LEU A 24 1.03 -23.65 16.32
N ALA A 25 2.19 -23.05 16.62
CA ALA A 25 3.33 -23.79 17.14
C ALA A 25 3.16 -24.18 18.62
N SER A 26 2.27 -23.50 19.35
CA SER A 26 1.96 -23.75 20.76
C SER A 26 0.67 -24.56 21.00
N THR A 27 -0.24 -24.59 20.03
CA THR A 27 -1.53 -25.29 20.05
C THR A 27 -1.89 -25.81 18.65
N THR A 28 -2.71 -26.85 18.52
CA THR A 28 -3.18 -27.30 17.19
C THR A 28 -4.39 -26.50 16.71
N ALA A 29 -4.59 -26.43 15.39
CA ALA A 29 -5.72 -25.74 14.78
C ALA A 29 -7.06 -26.34 15.22
N GLU A 30 -7.16 -27.66 15.30
CA GLU A 30 -8.35 -28.38 15.76
C GLU A 30 -8.73 -28.04 17.21
N VAL A 31 -7.75 -28.02 18.12
CA VAL A 31 -7.99 -27.69 19.54
C VAL A 31 -8.44 -26.25 19.68
N PHE A 32 -7.76 -25.32 19.00
CA PHE A 32 -8.13 -23.92 19.03
C PHE A 32 -9.51 -23.68 18.41
N LEU A 33 -9.86 -24.36 17.31
CA LEU A 33 -11.17 -24.27 16.67
C LEU A 33 -12.30 -24.78 17.58
N VAL A 34 -12.12 -25.91 18.25
CA VAL A 34 -13.12 -26.45 19.19
C VAL A 34 -13.32 -25.51 20.38
N GLU A 35 -12.23 -24.98 20.95
CA GLU A 35 -12.31 -23.99 22.04
C GLU A 35 -13.00 -22.71 21.56
N LEU A 36 -12.69 -22.23 20.35
CA LEU A 36 -13.30 -21.06 19.74
C LEU A 36 -14.82 -21.26 19.57
N LEU A 37 -15.26 -22.37 18.96
CA LEU A 37 -16.67 -22.66 18.72
C LEU A 37 -17.47 -22.87 20.01
N ARG A 38 -16.84 -23.41 21.06
CA ARG A 38 -17.49 -23.57 22.36
C ARG A 38 -17.81 -22.23 23.01
N GLU A 39 -16.90 -21.26 22.91
CA GLU A 39 -16.99 -19.96 23.56
C GLU A 39 -17.81 -18.95 22.75
N GLN A 40 -18.02 -19.22 21.45
CA GLN A 40 -18.98 -18.48 20.61
C GLN A 40 -20.42 -18.54 21.11
N ARG A 41 -20.77 -19.55 21.91
CA ARG A 41 -22.12 -19.71 22.47
C ARG A 41 -22.48 -18.62 23.49
N ASP A 42 -21.49 -17.90 24.03
CA ASP A 42 -21.64 -16.89 25.09
C ASP A 42 -21.58 -15.42 24.59
N GLU A 43 -22.04 -15.15 23.36
CA GLU A 43 -22.32 -13.82 22.76
C GLU A 43 -21.12 -12.84 22.63
N ARG A 44 -20.13 -13.12 21.75
CA ARG A 44 -19.05 -12.14 21.43
C ARG A 44 -18.69 -12.06 19.94
N LEU A 45 -18.94 -10.90 19.33
CA LEU A 45 -18.64 -10.57 17.92
C LEU A 45 -17.16 -10.73 17.52
N THR A 46 -16.24 -10.44 18.43
CA THR A 46 -14.78 -10.44 18.17
C THR A 46 -14.22 -11.83 17.84
N MET A 47 -14.93 -12.88 18.23
CA MET A 47 -14.47 -14.26 18.16
C MET A 47 -14.61 -14.87 16.75
N LEU A 48 -15.38 -14.26 15.84
CA LEU A 48 -15.58 -14.77 14.46
C LEU A 48 -14.47 -14.36 13.49
N SER A 49 -13.68 -13.33 13.83
CA SER A 49 -12.60 -12.81 12.99
C SER A 49 -11.55 -13.86 12.54
N PRO A 50 -11.12 -14.84 13.37
CA PRO A 50 -10.17 -15.87 12.94
C PRO A 50 -10.70 -16.74 11.80
N LEU A 51 -12.00 -17.04 11.82
CA LEU A 51 -12.67 -17.86 10.79
C LEU A 51 -12.88 -17.09 9.48
N CYS A 52 -13.01 -15.76 9.54
CA CYS A 52 -13.09 -14.92 8.35
C CYS A 52 -11.71 -14.69 7.69
N GLU A 53 -10.66 -14.47 8.49
CA GLU A 53 -9.32 -14.14 7.96
C GLU A 53 -8.48 -15.37 7.59
N HIS A 54 -8.62 -16.47 8.34
CA HIS A 54 -7.81 -17.69 8.19
C HIS A 54 -8.63 -19.00 8.18
N PRO A 55 -9.69 -19.12 7.37
CA PRO A 55 -10.57 -20.29 7.34
C PRO A 55 -9.84 -21.59 6.98
N THR A 56 -8.96 -21.58 5.99
CA THR A 56 -8.22 -22.77 5.53
C THR A 56 -7.16 -23.26 6.51
N LEU A 57 -6.69 -22.37 7.39
CA LEU A 57 -5.71 -22.70 8.43
C LEU A 57 -6.40 -23.37 9.63
N LEU A 58 -7.63 -22.94 9.97
CA LEU A 58 -8.42 -23.48 11.06
C LEU A 58 -9.18 -24.75 10.65
N CYS A 59 -9.70 -24.77 9.43
CA CYS A 59 -10.42 -25.89 8.84
C CYS A 59 -9.59 -26.45 7.66
N PRO A 60 -8.61 -27.32 7.92
CA PRO A 60 -7.71 -27.84 6.89
C PRO A 60 -8.37 -28.85 5.95
N SER A 61 -9.54 -29.40 6.33
CA SER A 61 -10.29 -30.37 5.54
C SER A 61 -11.73 -29.91 5.31
N ALA A 62 -12.34 -30.38 4.22
CA ALA A 62 -13.76 -30.13 3.93
C ALA A 62 -14.69 -30.72 5.01
N CYS A 63 -14.34 -31.86 5.62
CA CYS A 63 -15.13 -32.41 6.72
C CYS A 63 -15.12 -31.50 7.96
N THR A 64 -13.95 -30.96 8.33
CA THR A 64 -13.81 -30.02 9.45
C THR A 64 -14.55 -28.70 9.18
N GLY A 65 -14.52 -28.22 7.93
CA GLY A 65 -15.29 -27.06 7.51
C GLY A 65 -16.80 -27.31 7.61
N GLU A 66 -17.28 -28.48 7.20
CA GLU A 66 -18.68 -28.88 7.27
C GLU A 66 -19.21 -28.92 8.72
N GLU A 67 -18.48 -29.59 9.62
CA GLU A 67 -18.81 -29.64 11.05
C GLU A 67 -18.85 -28.24 11.69
N THR A 68 -17.88 -27.40 11.35
CA THR A 68 -17.82 -26.01 11.81
C THR A 68 -19.05 -25.22 11.34
N CYS A 69 -19.50 -25.43 10.11
CA CYS A 69 -20.69 -24.76 9.57
C CYS A 69 -21.98 -25.24 10.26
N LEU A 70 -22.13 -26.54 10.53
CA LEU A 70 -23.27 -27.06 11.27
C LEU A 70 -23.36 -26.47 12.69
N GLU A 71 -22.23 -26.38 13.39
CA GLU A 71 -22.18 -25.76 14.72
C GLU A 71 -22.51 -24.26 14.67
N LEU A 72 -21.96 -23.50 13.71
CA LEU A 72 -22.29 -22.09 13.55
C LEU A 72 -23.76 -21.86 13.14
N MET A 73 -24.36 -22.74 12.35
CA MET A 73 -25.80 -22.70 12.04
C MET A 73 -26.64 -22.99 13.28
N SER A 74 -26.21 -23.93 14.13
CA SER A 74 -26.82 -24.14 15.44
C SER A 74 -26.77 -22.86 16.27
N VAL A 75 -25.62 -22.19 16.38
CA VAL A 75 -25.50 -20.89 17.08
C VAL A 75 -26.44 -19.84 16.47
N PHE A 76 -26.56 -19.78 15.15
CA PHE A 76 -27.48 -18.86 14.47
C PHE A 76 -28.96 -19.12 14.81
N SER A 77 -29.37 -20.38 14.94
CA SER A 77 -30.75 -20.76 15.28
C SER A 77 -31.12 -20.40 16.72
N HIS A 78 -30.16 -20.49 17.65
CA HIS A 78 -30.35 -20.13 19.06
C HIS A 78 -30.20 -18.62 19.32
N CYS A 79 -29.57 -17.89 18.40
CA CYS A 79 -29.35 -16.44 18.53
C CYS A 79 -30.65 -15.64 18.29
N PRO A 80 -31.14 -14.85 19.26
CA PRO A 80 -32.39 -14.13 19.11
C PRO A 80 -32.28 -12.99 18.06
N PRO A 81 -33.39 -12.62 17.37
CA PRO A 81 -33.39 -11.67 16.25
C PRO A 81 -32.98 -10.23 16.63
N LYS A 82 -32.89 -9.93 17.93
CA LYS A 82 -32.39 -8.66 18.48
C LYS A 82 -30.90 -8.42 18.18
N TYR A 83 -30.08 -9.46 18.03
CA TYR A 83 -28.65 -9.33 17.76
C TYR A 83 -28.33 -9.35 16.27
N THR A 84 -28.81 -8.33 15.57
CA THR A 84 -28.72 -8.26 14.10
C THR A 84 -27.29 -8.29 13.58
N GLU A 85 -26.39 -7.51 14.17
CA GLU A 85 -25.00 -7.42 13.71
C GLU A 85 -24.30 -8.77 13.84
N PHE A 86 -24.50 -9.46 14.97
CA PHE A 86 -23.96 -10.80 15.19
C PHE A 86 -24.56 -11.84 14.23
N ARG A 87 -25.87 -11.79 13.98
CA ARG A 87 -26.52 -12.65 12.98
C ARG A 87 -25.97 -12.42 11.58
N CYS A 88 -25.75 -11.16 11.17
CA CYS A 88 -25.13 -10.84 9.89
C CYS A 88 -23.69 -11.38 9.81
N GLN A 89 -22.88 -11.18 10.86
CA GLN A 89 -21.51 -11.68 10.92
C GLN A 89 -21.45 -13.21 10.90
N LEU A 90 -22.39 -13.90 11.55
CA LEU A 90 -22.51 -15.36 11.48
C LEU A 90 -22.79 -15.84 10.04
N LEU A 91 -23.71 -15.21 9.33
CA LEU A 91 -24.00 -15.56 7.92
C LEU A 91 -22.78 -15.34 7.02
N LEU A 92 -22.05 -14.23 7.21
CA LEU A 92 -20.82 -13.96 6.48
C LEU A 92 -19.73 -15.00 6.79
N THR A 93 -19.52 -15.30 8.07
CA THR A 93 -18.53 -16.29 8.52
C THR A 93 -18.85 -17.69 7.98
N LEU A 94 -20.12 -18.11 8.05
CA LEU A 94 -20.61 -19.36 7.47
C LEU A 94 -20.28 -19.45 5.97
N THR A 95 -20.58 -18.37 5.24
CA THR A 95 -20.30 -18.29 3.79
C THR A 95 -18.80 -18.37 3.51
N THR A 96 -17.97 -17.62 4.26
CA THR A 96 -16.51 -17.63 4.11
C THR A 96 -15.90 -18.98 4.40
N VAL A 97 -16.34 -19.67 5.47
CA VAL A 97 -15.85 -21.02 5.81
C VAL A 97 -16.25 -22.02 4.72
N LEU A 98 -17.53 -22.05 4.32
CA LEU A 98 -18.01 -22.97 3.28
C LEU A 98 -17.24 -22.84 1.96
N VAL A 99 -17.07 -21.59 1.48
CA VAL A 99 -16.39 -21.30 0.22
C VAL A 99 -14.89 -21.60 0.32
N SER A 100 -14.22 -21.12 1.37
CA SER A 100 -12.75 -21.18 1.45
C SER A 100 -12.22 -22.59 1.72
N THR A 101 -13.01 -23.45 2.36
CA THR A 101 -12.61 -24.83 2.69
C THR A 101 -13.03 -25.86 1.63
N GLY A 102 -13.70 -25.41 0.55
CA GLY A 102 -14.17 -26.28 -0.52
C GLY A 102 -15.31 -27.22 -0.10
N CYS A 103 -16.06 -26.89 0.97
CA CYS A 103 -17.19 -27.69 1.44
C CYS A 103 -18.41 -27.61 0.53
N VAL A 104 -18.47 -26.63 -0.38
CA VAL A 104 -19.59 -26.45 -1.29
C VAL A 104 -19.60 -27.58 -2.32
N SER A 105 -20.28 -28.68 -1.99
CA SER A 105 -20.40 -29.84 -2.86
C SER A 105 -21.76 -30.48 -2.70
N ALA A 106 -22.35 -30.98 -3.79
CA ALA A 106 -23.70 -31.56 -3.82
C ALA A 106 -24.03 -32.52 -2.66
N HIS A 107 -23.02 -33.17 -2.07
CA HIS A 107 -23.12 -34.20 -1.04
C HIS A 107 -23.00 -33.67 0.40
N SER A 108 -22.62 -32.40 0.61
CA SER A 108 -22.53 -31.83 1.95
C SER A 108 -23.90 -31.38 2.46
N HIS A 109 -24.24 -31.87 3.66
CA HIS A 109 -25.47 -31.50 4.36
C HIS A 109 -25.43 -30.04 4.78
N ALA A 110 -24.29 -29.56 5.30
CA ALA A 110 -24.19 -28.18 5.78
C ALA A 110 -24.47 -27.13 4.70
N SER A 111 -24.01 -27.37 3.47
CA SER A 111 -24.28 -26.46 2.36
C SER A 111 -25.73 -26.45 1.89
N ARG A 112 -26.44 -27.60 1.96
CA ARG A 112 -27.87 -27.67 1.62
C ARG A 112 -28.68 -26.92 2.68
N ASP A 113 -28.45 -27.25 3.95
CA ASP A 113 -29.14 -26.65 5.09
C ASP A 113 -28.89 -25.13 5.15
N PHE A 114 -27.66 -24.69 4.90
CA PHE A 114 -27.32 -23.27 4.88
C PHE A 114 -28.00 -22.54 3.71
N LEU A 115 -28.05 -23.14 2.53
CA LEU A 115 -28.72 -22.55 1.37
C LEU A 115 -30.23 -22.42 1.59
N GLU A 116 -30.87 -23.45 2.14
CA GLU A 116 -32.29 -23.39 2.54
C GLU A 116 -32.54 -22.31 3.58
N LEU A 117 -31.66 -22.18 4.58
CA LEU A 117 -31.71 -21.11 5.58
C LEU A 117 -31.64 -19.73 4.93
N LEU A 118 -30.69 -19.51 4.01
CA LEU A 118 -30.53 -18.24 3.29
C LEU A 118 -31.74 -17.90 2.43
N LEU A 119 -32.29 -18.88 1.69
CA LEU A 119 -33.49 -18.71 0.88
C LEU A 119 -34.71 -18.38 1.75
N LYS A 120 -34.87 -19.07 2.88
CA LYS A 120 -35.92 -18.78 3.85
C LYS A 120 -35.82 -17.36 4.42
N LEU A 121 -34.61 -16.92 4.78
CA LEU A 121 -34.37 -15.56 5.26
C LEU A 121 -34.66 -14.52 4.15
N ALA A 122 -34.30 -14.80 2.91
CA ALA A 122 -34.60 -13.90 1.79
C ALA A 122 -36.12 -13.75 1.56
N GLN A 123 -36.87 -14.84 1.66
CA GLN A 123 -38.32 -14.90 1.47
C GLN A 123 -39.16 -14.36 2.64
N ASP A 124 -38.56 -14.12 3.81
CA ASP A 124 -39.28 -13.72 5.02
C ASP A 124 -39.84 -12.29 4.93
N THR A 125 -40.96 -12.14 4.22
CA THR A 125 -41.73 -10.90 4.02
C THR A 125 -42.84 -10.83 5.07
N TYR A 126 -42.47 -10.58 6.34
CA TYR A 126 -43.48 -10.30 7.38
C TYR A 126 -44.42 -9.16 6.93
N TYR A 127 -45.74 -9.44 7.02
CA TYR A 127 -46.81 -8.72 6.34
C TYR A 127 -47.29 -7.40 7.00
N ASP A 128 -46.54 -6.78 7.93
CA ASP A 128 -47.03 -5.57 8.61
C ASP A 128 -46.04 -4.38 8.56
N PRO A 129 -46.27 -3.36 7.71
CA PRO A 129 -45.35 -2.23 7.50
C PRO A 129 -45.10 -1.34 8.73
N ALA A 130 -45.93 -1.43 9.77
CA ALA A 130 -45.90 -0.50 10.90
C ALA A 130 -44.92 -0.90 12.02
N ASP A 131 -44.56 -2.18 12.14
CA ASP A 131 -43.85 -2.71 13.32
C ASP A 131 -42.54 -3.49 13.01
N VAL A 132 -42.02 -3.48 11.77
CA VAL A 132 -40.79 -4.22 11.46
C VAL A 132 -39.55 -3.52 12.03
N PRO A 133 -38.80 -4.15 12.96
CA PRO A 133 -37.54 -3.62 13.45
C PRO A 133 -36.50 -3.55 12.32
N SER A 134 -35.70 -2.47 12.26
CA SER A 134 -34.56 -2.33 11.33
C SER A 134 -33.60 -3.52 11.35
N ALA A 135 -33.59 -4.26 12.46
CA ALA A 135 -32.88 -5.51 12.71
C ALA A 135 -33.12 -6.62 11.66
N LEU A 136 -34.37 -6.96 11.36
CA LEU A 136 -34.66 -8.04 10.41
C LEU A 136 -34.26 -7.67 8.98
N ARG A 137 -34.34 -6.38 8.64
CA ARG A 137 -33.98 -5.86 7.31
C ARG A 137 -32.51 -6.06 6.96
N SER A 138 -31.59 -5.86 7.90
CA SER A 138 -30.15 -6.05 7.65
C SER A 138 -29.78 -7.52 7.49
N THR A 139 -30.43 -8.41 8.24
CA THR A 139 -30.20 -9.86 8.15
C THR A 139 -30.62 -10.42 6.78
N ARG A 140 -31.73 -9.92 6.22
CA ARG A 140 -32.20 -10.29 4.87
C ARG A 140 -31.25 -9.82 3.77
N ALA A 141 -30.75 -8.59 3.88
CA ALA A 141 -29.75 -8.07 2.95
C ALA A 141 -28.44 -8.88 3.03
N ALA A 142 -27.97 -9.20 4.24
CA ALA A 142 -26.81 -10.07 4.44
C ALA A 142 -27.03 -11.46 3.83
N ALA A 143 -28.22 -12.05 3.98
CA ALA A 143 -28.54 -13.32 3.36
C ALA A 143 -28.49 -13.27 1.81
N CYS A 144 -29.01 -12.19 1.19
CA CYS A 144 -28.93 -12.00 -0.26
C CYS A 144 -27.49 -11.82 -0.76
N GLU A 145 -26.65 -11.11 0.00
CA GLU A 145 -25.22 -10.96 -0.30
C GLU A 145 -24.47 -12.29 -0.15
N CYS A 146 -24.80 -13.10 0.87
CA CYS A 146 -24.27 -14.45 1.02
C CYS A 146 -24.67 -15.36 -0.14
N LEU A 147 -25.94 -15.32 -0.57
CA LEU A 147 -26.42 -16.03 -1.77
C LEU A 147 -25.67 -15.59 -3.03
N ARG A 148 -25.36 -14.29 -3.15
CA ARG A 148 -24.62 -13.75 -4.29
C ARG A 148 -23.18 -14.25 -4.31
N GLU A 149 -22.54 -14.31 -3.15
CA GLU A 149 -21.18 -14.84 -3.00
C GLU A 149 -21.14 -16.34 -3.31
N LEU A 150 -22.10 -17.12 -2.78
CA LEU A 150 -22.23 -18.55 -3.11
C LEU A 150 -22.42 -18.77 -4.62
N GLU A 151 -23.25 -17.97 -5.28
CA GLU A 151 -23.43 -18.04 -6.74
C GLU A 151 -22.18 -17.61 -7.51
N ALA A 152 -21.39 -16.65 -7.00
CA ALA A 152 -20.14 -16.23 -7.63
C ALA A 152 -19.05 -17.31 -7.55
N CYS A 153 -18.96 -18.01 -6.42
CA CYS A 153 -18.00 -19.09 -6.21
C CYS A 153 -18.46 -20.43 -6.82
N CYS A 154 -19.77 -20.67 -6.85
CA CYS A 154 -20.40 -21.88 -7.38
C CYS A 154 -21.45 -21.48 -8.43
N PRO A 155 -21.03 -21.13 -9.65
CA PRO A 155 -21.92 -20.69 -10.73
C PRO A 155 -23.03 -21.71 -11.00
N SER A 156 -24.24 -21.19 -11.27
CA SER A 156 -25.49 -21.90 -11.56
C SER A 156 -26.19 -22.58 -10.37
N LEU A 157 -25.72 -22.35 -9.14
CA LEU A 157 -26.34 -22.86 -7.91
C LEU A 157 -27.83 -22.48 -7.82
N LEU A 158 -28.13 -21.21 -8.08
CA LEU A 158 -29.45 -20.61 -7.93
C LEU A 158 -30.21 -20.45 -9.25
N SER A 159 -29.68 -21.02 -10.35
CA SER A 159 -30.27 -20.90 -11.69
C SER A 159 -31.74 -21.34 -11.77
N GLN A 160 -32.16 -22.29 -10.94
CA GLN A 160 -33.54 -22.80 -10.86
C GLN A 160 -34.49 -21.93 -10.02
N HIS A 161 -34.00 -20.83 -9.41
CA HIS A 161 -34.77 -19.93 -8.55
C HIS A 161 -34.96 -18.52 -9.16
N LEU A 162 -34.70 -18.35 -10.46
CA LEU A 162 -34.81 -17.04 -11.10
C LEU A 162 -36.23 -16.46 -11.03
N GLU A 163 -37.28 -17.27 -11.18
CA GLU A 163 -38.66 -16.76 -11.10
C GLU A 163 -39.00 -16.29 -9.68
N LEU A 164 -38.63 -17.08 -8.66
CA LEU A 164 -38.74 -16.71 -7.25
C LEU A 164 -38.00 -15.38 -6.94
N LEU A 165 -36.74 -15.27 -7.34
CA LEU A 165 -35.92 -14.07 -7.09
C LEU A 165 -36.49 -12.84 -7.81
N ASN A 166 -37.04 -13.03 -9.03
CA ASN A 166 -37.73 -11.97 -9.75
C ASN A 166 -39.00 -11.53 -9.01
N GLY A 167 -39.78 -12.48 -8.48
CA GLY A 167 -40.95 -12.20 -7.65
C GLY A 167 -40.61 -11.40 -6.38
N LEU A 168 -39.55 -11.80 -5.67
CA LEU A 168 -39.05 -11.06 -4.50
C LEU A 168 -38.60 -9.64 -4.88
N ARG A 169 -37.86 -9.48 -5.99
CA ARG A 169 -37.42 -8.17 -6.48
C ARG A 169 -38.59 -7.20 -6.71
N GLN A 170 -39.70 -7.69 -7.25
CA GLN A 170 -40.89 -6.88 -7.57
C GLN A 170 -41.74 -6.52 -6.34
N GLN A 171 -41.67 -7.30 -5.27
CA GLN A 171 -42.45 -7.08 -4.04
C GLN A 171 -41.72 -6.19 -3.00
N GLU A 172 -40.42 -5.97 -3.18
CA GLU A 172 -39.53 -5.37 -2.19
C GLU A 172 -39.46 -3.84 -2.21
N ASN A 173 -39.22 -3.25 -1.03
CA ASN A 173 -39.00 -1.81 -0.85
C ASN A 173 -37.65 -1.36 -1.45
N PRO A 174 -37.48 -0.06 -1.80
CA PRO A 174 -36.34 0.43 -2.59
C PRO A 174 -34.94 0.27 -1.97
N ARG A 175 -34.82 -0.07 -0.67
CA ARG A 175 -33.52 -0.22 0.02
C ARG A 175 -32.93 -1.65 -0.05
N HIS A 176 -33.77 -2.66 -0.18
CA HIS A 176 -33.40 -4.09 -0.32
C HIS A 176 -33.25 -4.51 -1.77
N HIS A 177 -33.88 -3.73 -2.64
CA HIS A 177 -33.81 -3.83 -4.08
C HIS A 177 -32.38 -3.94 -4.60
N GLN A 178 -31.39 -3.29 -3.98
CA GLN A 178 -29.99 -3.37 -4.43
C GLN A 178 -29.38 -4.77 -4.33
N ALA A 179 -29.53 -5.42 -3.16
CA ALA A 179 -28.94 -6.75 -2.93
C ALA A 179 -29.61 -7.80 -3.83
N LEU A 180 -30.93 -7.74 -3.95
CA LEU A 180 -31.71 -8.65 -4.81
C LEU A 180 -31.46 -8.43 -6.30
N SER A 181 -31.39 -7.19 -6.77
CA SER A 181 -31.07 -6.89 -8.18
C SER A 181 -29.65 -7.33 -8.53
N GLY A 182 -28.69 -7.16 -7.61
CA GLY A 182 -27.33 -7.68 -7.77
C GLY A 182 -27.29 -9.21 -7.81
N LEU A 183 -27.96 -9.89 -6.87
CA LEU A 183 -28.09 -11.35 -6.84
C LEU A 183 -28.71 -11.88 -8.14
N TYR A 184 -29.88 -11.35 -8.51
CA TYR A 184 -30.60 -11.75 -9.71
C TYR A 184 -29.74 -11.63 -10.98
N ALA A 185 -29.00 -10.51 -11.12
CA ALA A 185 -28.14 -10.29 -12.28
C ALA A 185 -26.98 -11.29 -12.38
N VAL A 186 -26.35 -11.64 -11.25
CA VAL A 186 -25.27 -12.65 -11.22
C VAL A 186 -25.83 -14.04 -11.55
N VAL A 187 -26.95 -14.44 -10.94
CA VAL A 187 -27.61 -15.73 -11.22
C VAL A 187 -28.01 -15.83 -12.69
N LEU A 188 -28.61 -14.77 -13.24
CA LEU A 188 -28.99 -14.71 -14.65
C LEU A 188 -27.76 -14.86 -15.56
N ARG A 189 -26.69 -14.10 -15.28
CA ARG A 189 -25.44 -14.16 -16.03
C ARG A 189 -24.83 -15.56 -16.03
N ASN A 190 -24.74 -16.19 -14.87
CA ASN A 190 -24.15 -17.52 -14.73
C ASN A 190 -25.02 -18.61 -15.37
N GLY A 191 -26.35 -18.51 -15.22
CA GLY A 191 -27.29 -19.41 -15.87
C GLY A 191 -27.20 -19.34 -17.40
N VAL A 192 -27.16 -18.13 -17.96
CA VAL A 192 -26.98 -17.91 -19.41
C VAL A 192 -25.63 -18.42 -19.89
N HIS A 193 -24.55 -18.18 -19.14
CA HIS A 193 -23.21 -18.68 -19.48
C HIS A 193 -23.18 -20.21 -19.56
N LEU A 194 -23.80 -20.89 -18.60
CA LEU A 194 -23.88 -22.35 -18.59
C LEU A 194 -24.70 -22.87 -19.78
N LEU A 195 -25.87 -22.27 -20.06
CA LEU A 195 -26.68 -22.63 -21.22
C LEU A 195 -25.91 -22.44 -22.52
N ALA A 196 -25.16 -21.34 -22.66
CA ALA A 196 -24.38 -21.04 -23.85
C ALA A 196 -23.27 -22.08 -24.13
N ARG A 197 -22.81 -22.83 -23.12
CA ARG A 197 -21.84 -23.92 -23.27
C ARG A 197 -22.46 -25.26 -23.67
N GLN A 198 -23.77 -25.42 -23.53
CA GLN A 198 -24.45 -26.69 -23.84
C GLN A 198 -24.74 -26.81 -25.34
N ALA A 199 -24.35 -27.93 -25.95
CA ALA A 199 -24.63 -28.21 -27.36
C ALA A 199 -26.14 -28.41 -27.56
N GLY A 200 -26.78 -27.53 -28.35
CA GLY A 200 -28.21 -27.60 -28.66
C GLY A 200 -29.13 -26.75 -27.76
N ALA A 201 -28.57 -25.97 -26.84
CA ALA A 201 -29.36 -25.00 -26.06
C ALA A 201 -29.89 -23.88 -26.96
N GLY A 202 -31.19 -23.61 -26.86
CA GLY A 202 -31.91 -22.65 -27.68
C GLY A 202 -32.94 -21.83 -26.88
N PRO A 203 -33.92 -21.19 -27.53
CA PRO A 203 -34.87 -20.30 -26.87
C PRO A 203 -35.73 -20.99 -25.80
N GLU A 204 -36.07 -22.28 -25.98
CA GLU A 204 -36.82 -23.07 -24.99
C GLU A 204 -36.02 -23.31 -23.70
N GLY A 205 -34.70 -23.53 -23.81
CA GLY A 205 -33.82 -23.66 -22.65
C GLY A 205 -33.69 -22.36 -21.87
N LEU A 206 -33.66 -21.22 -22.57
CA LEU A 206 -33.67 -19.89 -21.95
C LEU A 206 -35.01 -19.61 -21.25
N LYS A 207 -36.14 -20.00 -21.86
CA LYS A 207 -37.47 -19.88 -21.25
C LYS A 207 -37.61 -20.75 -20.00
N ALA A 208 -37.13 -21.99 -20.05
CA ALA A 208 -37.12 -22.89 -18.91
C ALA A 208 -36.24 -22.36 -17.76
N LEU A 209 -35.11 -21.71 -18.07
CA LEU A 209 -34.26 -21.06 -17.08
C LEU A 209 -34.98 -19.88 -16.40
N LEU A 210 -35.66 -19.01 -17.18
CA LEU A 210 -36.36 -17.84 -16.65
C LEU A 210 -37.61 -18.22 -15.83
N GLY A 211 -38.30 -19.30 -16.21
CA GLY A 211 -39.45 -19.87 -15.49
C GLY A 211 -39.08 -20.96 -14.48
N GLY A 212 -37.80 -21.03 -14.09
CA GLY A 212 -37.33 -21.97 -13.08
C GLY A 212 -37.89 -21.59 -11.70
N ASN A 213 -38.65 -22.51 -11.11
CA ASN A 213 -39.23 -22.42 -9.76
C ASN A 213 -39.03 -23.71 -8.94
N ALA A 214 -38.07 -24.55 -9.34
CA ALA A 214 -37.84 -25.89 -8.78
C ALA A 214 -36.75 -25.89 -7.70
N ALA A 215 -36.66 -27.00 -6.94
CA ALA A 215 -35.68 -27.22 -5.88
C ALA A 215 -34.23 -27.00 -6.36
N VAL A 216 -33.34 -26.70 -5.42
CA VAL A 216 -31.92 -26.40 -5.68
C VAL A 216 -31.30 -27.39 -6.66
N ALA A 217 -30.45 -26.90 -7.58
CA ALA A 217 -29.74 -27.70 -8.61
C ALA A 217 -28.92 -28.90 -8.08
N TRP A 218 -28.85 -29.06 -6.77
CA TRP A 218 -28.19 -30.16 -6.06
C TRP A 218 -28.96 -31.48 -6.17
N GLU A 219 -30.23 -31.42 -6.54
CA GLU A 219 -31.08 -32.60 -6.74
C GLU A 219 -31.10 -33.10 -8.20
N ALA A 220 -30.44 -32.39 -9.14
CA ALA A 220 -30.38 -32.79 -10.53
C ALA A 220 -29.23 -33.79 -10.79
N GLU A 221 -29.60 -35.07 -10.92
CA GLU A 221 -28.87 -36.24 -11.48
C GLU A 221 -27.34 -36.34 -11.22
N PRO A 222 -26.89 -37.30 -10.38
CA PRO A 222 -25.48 -37.47 -9.96
C PRO A 222 -24.50 -37.92 -11.07
N ASP A 223 -24.98 -38.26 -12.27
CA ASP A 223 -24.16 -38.90 -13.32
C ASP A 223 -23.59 -37.93 -14.39
N SER A 224 -23.66 -36.60 -14.18
CA SER A 224 -23.00 -35.66 -15.09
C SER A 224 -21.57 -35.33 -14.65
N PRO A 225 -20.52 -35.62 -15.44
CA PRO A 225 -19.11 -35.32 -15.12
C PRO A 225 -18.77 -33.82 -15.08
N ALA A 226 -19.79 -32.95 -15.07
CA ALA A 226 -19.69 -31.49 -15.16
C ALA A 226 -19.66 -30.76 -13.80
N LEU A 227 -19.90 -31.45 -12.67
CA LEU A 227 -19.91 -30.82 -11.34
C LEU A 227 -18.51 -30.46 -10.83
N THR A 228 -17.46 -31.19 -11.23
CA THR A 228 -16.07 -30.92 -10.85
C THR A 228 -15.47 -29.71 -11.58
N ASP A 229 -15.99 -29.35 -12.76
CA ASP A 229 -15.53 -28.22 -13.59
C ASP A 229 -16.30 -26.91 -13.30
N ARG A 230 -17.28 -26.94 -12.37
CA ARG A 230 -18.08 -25.77 -11.94
C ARG A 230 -17.51 -25.00 -10.75
N ALA A 231 -16.46 -25.50 -10.08
CA ALA A 231 -15.87 -24.87 -8.89
C ALA A 231 -14.87 -23.74 -9.22
N ALA A 232 -14.53 -23.52 -10.49
CA ALA A 232 -13.69 -22.42 -10.91
C ALA A 232 -14.53 -21.15 -11.14
N PRO A 233 -14.14 -19.98 -10.60
CA PRO A 233 -14.82 -18.73 -10.88
C PRO A 233 -14.84 -18.48 -12.39
N LEU A 234 -16.03 -18.21 -12.94
CA LEU A 234 -16.19 -18.05 -14.38
C LEU A 234 -15.38 -16.83 -14.86
N PRO A 235 -14.54 -16.98 -15.91
CA PRO A 235 -13.81 -15.85 -16.45
C PRO A 235 -14.78 -14.78 -16.97
N SER A 236 -14.36 -13.53 -16.91
CA SER A 236 -15.08 -12.44 -17.57
C SER A 236 -15.15 -12.72 -19.07
N VAL A 237 -16.35 -12.67 -19.63
CA VAL A 237 -16.59 -12.89 -21.07
C VAL A 237 -15.97 -11.77 -21.92
N LEU A 238 -15.63 -10.64 -21.29
CA LEU A 238 -15.12 -9.41 -21.90
C LEU A 238 -13.57 -9.32 -21.93
N GLY A 239 -12.87 -10.43 -21.65
CA GLY A 239 -11.40 -10.47 -21.68
C GLY A 239 -10.79 -10.40 -23.09
N PRO A 240 -9.46 -10.19 -23.21
CA PRO A 240 -8.75 -9.98 -24.49
C PRO A 240 -8.85 -11.15 -25.50
N SER A 241 -9.34 -12.32 -25.07
CA SER A 241 -9.58 -13.49 -25.94
C SER A 241 -10.97 -13.53 -26.60
N GLY A 242 -11.84 -12.54 -26.35
CA GLY A 242 -12.92 -12.10 -27.25
C GLY A 242 -14.01 -13.07 -27.71
N LEU A 243 -14.00 -14.35 -27.35
CA LEU A 243 -15.00 -15.33 -27.75
C LEU A 243 -15.48 -16.13 -26.55
N GLY A 244 -16.37 -15.51 -25.76
CA GLY A 244 -17.22 -16.26 -24.84
C GLY A 244 -18.20 -17.18 -25.59
N PRO A 245 -18.79 -18.16 -24.90
CA PRO A 245 -19.82 -19.01 -25.48
C PRO A 245 -21.03 -18.16 -25.90
N THR A 246 -21.54 -18.37 -27.11
CA THR A 246 -22.70 -17.66 -27.65
C THR A 246 -23.89 -18.60 -27.75
N LEU A 247 -25.02 -18.18 -27.20
CA LEU A 247 -26.29 -18.90 -27.27
C LEU A 247 -26.99 -18.53 -28.59
N GLN A 248 -27.20 -19.51 -29.45
CA GLN A 248 -27.92 -19.34 -30.72
C GLN A 248 -29.42 -19.27 -30.48
N THR A 249 -29.90 -18.12 -30.01
CA THR A 249 -31.33 -17.83 -29.90
C THR A 249 -31.82 -17.13 -31.17
N GLY A 250 -32.93 -17.57 -31.74
CA GLY A 250 -33.66 -16.77 -32.73
C GLY A 250 -34.17 -15.43 -32.13
N PRO A 251 -34.88 -14.59 -32.90
CA PRO A 251 -35.35 -13.26 -32.44
C PRO A 251 -36.37 -13.31 -31.27
N ASP A 252 -36.89 -14.48 -30.92
CA ASP A 252 -37.92 -14.69 -29.91
C ASP A 252 -37.33 -14.80 -28.49
N CYS A 253 -36.81 -13.69 -27.99
CA CYS A 253 -36.31 -13.52 -26.62
C CYS A 253 -37.16 -12.49 -25.83
N LYS A 254 -38.49 -12.54 -25.95
CA LYS A 254 -39.39 -11.52 -25.36
C LYS A 254 -39.29 -11.43 -23.84
N GLU A 255 -39.25 -12.58 -23.16
CA GLU A 255 -39.18 -12.64 -21.69
C GLU A 255 -37.84 -12.09 -21.17
N LEU A 256 -36.72 -12.50 -21.76
CA LEU A 256 -35.40 -11.95 -21.42
C LEU A 256 -35.34 -10.44 -21.67
N ARG A 257 -35.86 -9.95 -22.81
CA ARG A 257 -35.93 -8.51 -23.09
C ARG A 257 -36.74 -7.76 -22.02
N SER A 258 -37.87 -8.30 -21.58
CA SER A 258 -38.69 -7.72 -20.52
C SER A 258 -37.93 -7.63 -19.19
N VAL A 259 -37.23 -8.71 -18.81
CA VAL A 259 -36.41 -8.75 -17.59
C VAL A 259 -35.27 -7.74 -17.65
N LEU A 260 -34.53 -7.71 -18.76
CA LEU A 260 -33.42 -6.76 -18.96
C LEU A 260 -33.92 -5.31 -18.93
N SER A 261 -35.04 -5.01 -19.56
CA SER A 261 -35.66 -3.67 -19.53
C SER A 261 -36.05 -3.26 -18.11
N SER A 262 -36.69 -4.13 -17.34
CA SER A 262 -37.04 -3.85 -15.93
C SER A 262 -35.79 -3.57 -15.07
N LEU A 263 -34.73 -4.39 -15.20
CA LEU A 263 -33.49 -4.15 -14.45
C LEU A 263 -32.77 -2.86 -14.85
N LEU A 264 -32.79 -2.50 -16.14
CA LEU A 264 -32.21 -1.26 -16.64
C LEU A 264 -32.99 -0.03 -16.22
N GLU A 265 -34.32 -0.13 -16.20
CA GLU A 265 -35.19 0.88 -15.63
C GLU A 265 -34.89 1.06 -14.15
N GLU A 266 -34.80 -0.01 -13.35
CA GLU A 266 -34.53 0.05 -11.91
C GLU A 266 -33.09 0.49 -11.57
N SER A 267 -32.16 0.40 -12.52
CA SER A 267 -30.72 0.61 -12.28
C SER A 267 -30.33 1.98 -11.70
N TYR A 268 -31.12 3.04 -11.90
CA TYR A 268 -30.82 4.38 -11.38
C TYR A 268 -31.13 4.54 -9.88
N LEU A 269 -31.88 3.61 -9.30
CA LEU A 269 -32.18 3.60 -7.87
C LEU A 269 -31.02 3.03 -7.04
N LEU A 270 -30.05 2.41 -7.70
CA LEU A 270 -28.92 1.73 -7.09
C LEU A 270 -27.77 2.69 -6.77
N THR A 271 -26.92 2.31 -5.81
CA THR A 271 -25.64 3.02 -5.61
C THR A 271 -24.76 2.89 -6.86
N PRO A 272 -23.86 3.86 -7.15
CA PRO A 272 -23.03 3.83 -8.36
C PRO A 272 -22.22 2.55 -8.53
N LEU A 273 -21.73 1.95 -7.44
CA LEU A 273 -20.98 0.70 -7.48
C LEU A 273 -21.88 -0.49 -7.83
N SER A 274 -23.05 -0.61 -7.20
CA SER A 274 -24.02 -1.67 -7.53
C SER A 274 -24.59 -1.52 -8.93
N GLN A 275 -24.82 -0.28 -9.39
CA GLN A 275 -25.25 0.00 -10.74
C GLN A 275 -24.17 -0.42 -11.75
N ALA A 276 -22.90 -0.11 -11.47
CA ALA A 276 -21.77 -0.56 -12.28
C ALA A 276 -21.70 -2.11 -12.36
N ALA A 277 -21.82 -2.80 -11.22
CA ALA A 277 -21.82 -4.26 -11.18
C ALA A 277 -22.99 -4.88 -11.95
N LEU A 278 -24.20 -4.32 -11.79
CA LEU A 278 -25.38 -4.73 -12.55
C LEU A 278 -25.15 -4.55 -14.05
N LEU A 279 -24.74 -3.35 -14.49
CA LEU A 279 -24.49 -3.07 -15.90
C LEU A 279 -23.43 -4.00 -16.49
N HIS A 280 -22.37 -4.31 -15.75
CA HIS A 280 -21.35 -5.27 -16.17
C HIS A 280 -21.93 -6.67 -16.40
N ALA A 281 -22.69 -7.20 -15.42
CA ALA A 281 -23.32 -8.51 -15.56
C ALA A 281 -24.32 -8.56 -16.74
N LEU A 282 -25.11 -7.51 -16.93
CA LEU A 282 -26.04 -7.40 -18.06
C LEU A 282 -25.31 -7.29 -19.41
N THR A 283 -24.16 -6.60 -19.46
CA THR A 283 -23.31 -6.49 -20.65
C THR A 283 -22.84 -7.89 -21.08
N GLU A 284 -22.40 -8.72 -20.13
CA GLU A 284 -22.01 -10.10 -20.41
C GLU A 284 -23.20 -10.95 -20.90
N VAL A 285 -24.39 -10.81 -20.29
CA VAL A 285 -25.60 -11.52 -20.73
C VAL A 285 -25.94 -11.20 -22.18
N VAL A 286 -25.96 -9.91 -22.54
CA VAL A 286 -26.27 -9.47 -23.90
C VAL A 286 -25.17 -9.88 -24.89
N ALA A 287 -23.91 -9.90 -24.48
CA ALA A 287 -22.82 -10.42 -25.30
C ALA A 287 -22.93 -11.94 -25.58
N MET A 288 -23.48 -12.71 -24.63
CA MET A 288 -23.70 -14.15 -24.79
C MET A 288 -24.96 -14.49 -25.60
N VAL A 289 -25.99 -13.64 -25.59
CA VAL A 289 -27.29 -13.91 -26.25
C VAL A 289 -27.46 -13.05 -27.50
N SER A 290 -27.14 -13.61 -28.67
CA SER A 290 -27.17 -12.90 -29.95
C SER A 290 -28.58 -12.42 -30.37
N GLY A 291 -29.64 -12.99 -29.79
CA GLY A 291 -31.04 -12.60 -30.06
C GLY A 291 -31.47 -11.27 -29.42
N VAL A 292 -30.67 -10.67 -28.54
CA VAL A 292 -30.94 -9.38 -27.90
C VAL A 292 -30.01 -8.31 -28.46
N SER A 293 -30.58 -7.24 -29.04
CA SER A 293 -29.78 -6.13 -29.55
C SER A 293 -29.15 -5.31 -28.41
N PRO A 294 -27.85 -4.96 -28.49
CA PRO A 294 -27.19 -4.05 -27.55
C PRO A 294 -27.87 -2.68 -27.42
N ALA A 295 -28.69 -2.27 -28.39
CA ALA A 295 -29.48 -1.03 -28.35
C ALA A 295 -30.40 -0.91 -27.12
N ILE A 296 -30.69 -2.00 -26.41
CA ILE A 296 -31.41 -1.98 -25.12
C ILE A 296 -30.73 -1.08 -24.07
N PHE A 297 -29.40 -0.91 -24.14
CA PHE A 297 -28.66 -0.02 -23.25
C PHE A 297 -28.72 1.45 -23.64
N LYS A 298 -29.25 1.81 -24.81
CA LYS A 298 -29.15 3.19 -25.36
C LYS A 298 -29.80 4.25 -24.46
N ALA A 299 -30.94 3.95 -23.87
CA ALA A 299 -31.60 4.85 -22.92
C ALA A 299 -30.74 5.09 -21.66
N GLN A 300 -30.05 4.04 -21.20
CA GLN A 300 -29.16 4.13 -20.05
C GLN A 300 -27.85 4.84 -20.40
N LEU A 301 -27.32 4.61 -21.60
CA LEU A 301 -26.08 5.22 -22.09
C LEU A 301 -26.17 6.75 -22.05
N LEU A 302 -27.29 7.34 -22.48
CA LEU A 302 -27.52 8.80 -22.41
C LEU A 302 -27.36 9.36 -21.00
N ARG A 303 -27.74 8.60 -19.96
CA ARG A 303 -27.55 8.99 -18.55
C ARG A 303 -26.09 8.82 -18.12
N LEU A 304 -25.45 7.73 -18.54
CA LEU A 304 -24.07 7.39 -18.16
C LEU A 304 -23.03 8.32 -18.80
N LEU A 305 -23.26 8.81 -20.02
CA LEU A 305 -22.36 9.75 -20.70
C LEU A 305 -22.09 11.03 -19.88
N GLY A 306 -23.03 11.43 -18.99
CA GLY A 306 -22.88 12.58 -18.11
C GLY A 306 -22.16 12.33 -16.78
N THR A 307 -21.88 11.06 -16.43
CA THR A 307 -21.39 10.70 -15.08
C THR A 307 -19.97 11.20 -14.79
N SER A 308 -19.68 11.47 -13.52
CA SER A 308 -18.33 11.72 -12.98
C SER A 308 -17.85 10.61 -12.04
N LYS A 309 -18.69 9.59 -11.82
CA LYS A 309 -18.36 8.44 -10.95
C LYS A 309 -17.48 7.46 -11.74
N VAL A 310 -16.28 7.20 -11.22
CA VAL A 310 -15.25 6.35 -11.83
C VAL A 310 -15.78 4.98 -12.24
N CYS A 311 -16.51 4.29 -11.34
CA CYS A 311 -17.05 2.95 -11.61
C CYS A 311 -18.05 2.92 -12.78
N LEU A 312 -18.96 3.90 -12.85
CA LEU A 312 -19.95 3.99 -13.93
C LEU A 312 -19.31 4.37 -15.26
N PHE A 313 -18.30 5.25 -15.22
CA PHE A 313 -17.52 5.61 -16.40
C PHE A 313 -16.77 4.38 -16.94
N HIS A 314 -16.12 3.63 -16.06
CA HIS A 314 -15.41 2.41 -16.44
C HIS A 314 -16.35 1.36 -17.07
N CYS A 315 -17.54 1.15 -16.48
CA CYS A 315 -18.55 0.28 -17.10
C CYS A 315 -19.00 0.76 -18.48
N THR A 316 -19.02 2.08 -18.71
CA THR A 316 -19.31 2.63 -20.04
C THR A 316 -18.22 2.28 -21.05
N LEU A 317 -16.94 2.33 -20.65
CA LEU A 317 -15.83 1.86 -21.48
C LEU A 317 -15.87 0.34 -21.71
N LEU A 318 -16.28 -0.45 -20.72
CA LEU A 318 -16.47 -1.89 -20.89
C LEU A 318 -17.58 -2.21 -21.89
N MET A 319 -18.71 -1.50 -21.82
CA MET A 319 -19.76 -1.61 -22.85
C MET A 319 -19.26 -1.18 -24.23
N LYS A 320 -18.40 -0.16 -24.28
CA LYS A 320 -17.75 0.26 -25.54
C LYS A 320 -16.84 -0.84 -26.10
N ALA A 321 -16.03 -1.48 -25.27
CA ALA A 321 -15.18 -2.59 -25.66
C ALA A 321 -16.00 -3.81 -26.13
N ALA A 322 -17.13 -4.07 -25.49
CA ALA A 322 -17.99 -5.22 -25.79
C ALA A 322 -18.77 -5.07 -27.10
N PHE A 323 -19.36 -3.89 -27.34
CA PHE A 323 -20.37 -3.70 -28.40
C PHE A 323 -19.97 -2.73 -29.49
N THR A 324 -18.98 -1.87 -29.24
CA THR A 324 -18.42 -0.92 -30.20
C THR A 324 -19.49 -0.20 -31.05
N ASP A 325 -19.51 -0.40 -32.37
CA ASP A 325 -20.41 0.26 -33.33
C ASP A 325 -21.88 -0.16 -33.20
N SER A 326 -22.14 -1.30 -32.55
CA SER A 326 -23.52 -1.78 -32.34
C SER A 326 -24.28 -1.03 -31.25
N LEU A 327 -23.56 -0.32 -30.37
CA LEU A 327 -24.14 0.50 -29.29
C LEU A 327 -23.74 1.97 -29.40
N PHE A 328 -22.48 2.27 -29.74
CA PHE A 328 -21.94 3.63 -29.79
C PHE A 328 -21.91 4.16 -31.21
N SER A 329 -22.48 5.34 -31.43
CA SER A 329 -22.24 6.09 -32.65
C SER A 329 -20.91 6.86 -32.57
N ALA A 330 -20.38 7.29 -33.71
CA ALA A 330 -19.20 8.17 -33.75
C ALA A 330 -19.39 9.48 -32.96
N GLU A 331 -20.63 10.00 -32.88
CA GLU A 331 -20.96 11.17 -32.06
C GLU A 331 -20.87 10.86 -30.55
N ASP A 332 -21.35 9.68 -30.14
CA ASP A 332 -21.28 9.23 -28.75
C ASP A 332 -19.83 9.02 -28.32
N GLU A 333 -18.99 8.43 -29.19
CA GLU A 333 -17.55 8.26 -28.95
C GLU A 333 -16.84 9.61 -28.80
N ALA A 334 -17.08 10.55 -29.72
CA ALA A 334 -16.49 11.88 -29.66
C ALA A 334 -16.91 12.62 -28.38
N PHE A 335 -18.17 12.48 -27.96
CA PHE A 335 -18.67 13.03 -26.70
C PHE A 335 -17.99 12.40 -25.49
N LEU A 336 -17.86 11.07 -25.47
CA LEU A 336 -17.21 10.32 -24.40
C LEU A 336 -15.74 10.74 -24.24
N LEU A 337 -15.01 10.87 -25.35
CA LEU A 337 -13.63 11.36 -25.34
C LEU A 337 -13.52 12.79 -24.85
N LYS A 338 -14.39 13.70 -25.33
CA LYS A 338 -14.42 15.09 -24.84
C LYS A 338 -14.67 15.16 -23.33
N ARG A 339 -15.54 14.30 -22.81
CA ARG A 339 -15.82 14.20 -21.38
C ARG A 339 -14.62 13.66 -20.60
N LEU A 340 -13.98 12.62 -21.11
CA LEU A 340 -12.81 11.99 -20.50
C LEU A 340 -11.64 12.98 -20.37
N VAL A 341 -11.37 13.73 -21.45
CA VAL A 341 -10.38 14.82 -21.48
C VAL A 341 -10.68 15.88 -20.42
N ALA A 342 -11.94 16.29 -20.26
CA ALA A 342 -12.33 17.26 -19.24
C ALA A 342 -12.18 16.71 -17.81
N LEU A 343 -12.45 15.41 -17.58
CA LEU A 343 -12.32 14.77 -16.28
C LEU A 343 -10.86 14.61 -15.84
N CYS A 344 -9.93 14.43 -16.77
CA CYS A 344 -8.49 14.34 -16.48
C CYS A 344 -7.90 15.61 -15.82
N GLN A 345 -8.53 16.78 -16.03
CA GLN A 345 -8.06 18.08 -15.51
C GLN A 345 -8.95 18.65 -14.42
N HIS A 346 -10.08 18.01 -14.11
CA HIS A 346 -11.10 18.62 -13.29
C HIS A 346 -10.56 18.86 -11.86
N PRO A 347 -10.52 20.11 -11.35
CA PRO A 347 -9.85 20.42 -10.07
C PRO A 347 -10.45 19.73 -8.84
N GLN A 348 -11.73 19.36 -8.89
CA GLN A 348 -12.39 18.67 -7.76
C GLN A 348 -12.18 17.14 -7.79
N MET A 349 -11.52 16.59 -8.81
CA MET A 349 -11.24 15.16 -8.87
C MET A 349 -9.99 14.84 -8.04
N SER A 350 -9.96 13.66 -7.42
CA SER A 350 -8.76 13.17 -6.77
C SER A 350 -7.68 12.81 -7.80
N THR A 351 -6.42 12.86 -7.39
CA THR A 351 -5.27 12.45 -8.20
C THR A 351 -5.46 11.04 -8.78
N ALA A 352 -5.93 10.09 -7.95
CA ALA A 352 -6.18 8.73 -8.37
C ALA A 352 -7.22 8.64 -9.50
N ALA A 353 -8.30 9.43 -9.42
CA ALA A 353 -9.31 9.48 -10.47
C ALA A 353 -8.77 10.11 -11.76
N GLN A 354 -7.99 11.20 -11.66
CA GLN A 354 -7.37 11.84 -12.82
C GLN A 354 -6.38 10.90 -13.54
N LEU A 355 -5.56 10.17 -12.78
CA LEU A 355 -4.65 9.16 -13.33
C LEU A 355 -5.42 8.03 -14.02
N PHE A 356 -6.47 7.52 -13.37
CA PHE A 356 -7.34 6.50 -13.97
C PHE A 356 -7.96 6.97 -15.30
N TYR A 357 -8.47 8.21 -15.35
CA TYR A 357 -9.03 8.76 -16.58
C TYR A 357 -7.97 8.97 -17.67
N THR A 358 -6.74 9.33 -17.30
CA THR A 358 -5.63 9.47 -18.24
C THR A 358 -5.21 8.11 -18.80
N ASP A 359 -5.19 7.08 -17.96
CA ASP A 359 -4.95 5.68 -18.36
C ASP A 359 -6.03 5.18 -19.33
N CYS A 360 -7.30 5.49 -19.04
CA CYS A 360 -8.41 5.20 -19.95
C CYS A 360 -8.30 5.90 -21.31
N LEU A 361 -7.63 7.06 -21.41
CA LEU A 361 -7.37 7.72 -22.70
C LEU A 361 -6.33 6.97 -23.52
N VAL A 362 -5.27 6.48 -22.87
CA VAL A 362 -4.18 5.73 -23.51
C VAL A 362 -4.63 4.33 -23.94
N HIS A 363 -5.58 3.74 -23.22
CA HIS A 363 -6.13 2.41 -23.48
C HIS A 363 -7.60 2.45 -23.93
N PHE A 364 -7.97 3.47 -24.69
CA PHE A 364 -9.36 3.64 -25.13
C PHE A 364 -9.78 2.50 -26.09
N PRO A 365 -10.94 1.85 -25.88
CA PRO A 365 -11.41 0.73 -26.70
C PRO A 365 -11.88 1.19 -28.09
N GLU A 366 -10.98 1.08 -29.06
CA GLU A 366 -11.22 1.39 -30.47
C GLU A 366 -11.47 0.16 -31.34
N ASN A 367 -12.22 0.35 -32.42
CA ASN A 367 -12.37 -0.61 -33.51
C ASN A 367 -11.11 -0.66 -34.37
N ARG A 368 -10.01 -1.16 -33.81
CA ARG A 368 -8.80 -1.44 -34.61
C ARG A 368 -8.92 -2.83 -35.24
N PRO A 369 -8.44 -3.01 -36.48
CA PRO A 369 -8.42 -4.33 -37.10
C PRO A 369 -7.66 -5.32 -36.20
N ILE A 370 -8.24 -6.51 -36.05
CA ILE A 370 -7.69 -7.65 -35.31
C ILE A 370 -6.30 -7.94 -35.89
N GLY A 371 -5.25 -7.50 -35.19
CA GLY A 371 -3.87 -7.47 -35.69
C GLY A 371 -3.02 -6.36 -35.09
N ALA A 372 -3.63 -5.28 -34.60
CA ALA A 372 -2.97 -4.23 -33.80
C ALA A 372 -2.94 -4.57 -32.30
N ALA A 373 -2.81 -5.86 -31.96
CA ALA A 373 -2.79 -6.39 -30.59
C ALA A 373 -1.37 -6.45 -30.00
N ASP A 374 -0.48 -5.55 -30.42
CA ASP A 374 0.71 -5.27 -29.63
C ASP A 374 0.25 -4.31 -28.54
N GLY A 375 0.37 -4.72 -27.27
CA GLY A 375 -0.07 -3.97 -26.08
C GLY A 375 0.68 -2.66 -25.81
N GLY A 376 0.98 -1.89 -26.86
CA GLY A 376 1.55 -0.56 -26.80
C GLY A 376 0.50 0.50 -26.48
N GLU A 377 0.96 1.57 -25.84
CA GLU A 377 0.19 2.80 -25.60
C GLU A 377 -0.18 3.43 -26.96
N ALA A 378 -1.46 3.58 -27.25
CA ALA A 378 -1.88 4.16 -28.52
C ALA A 378 -3.17 4.96 -28.36
N LEU A 379 -3.21 6.16 -28.92
CA LEU A 379 -4.29 7.10 -28.68
C LEU A 379 -5.50 6.81 -29.57
N PRO A 380 -6.70 7.19 -29.12
CA PRO A 380 -7.87 7.10 -29.96
C PRO A 380 -7.83 8.07 -31.14
N VAL A 381 -8.22 7.60 -32.34
CA VAL A 381 -8.28 8.31 -33.62
C VAL A 381 -9.07 9.62 -33.53
N LEU A 382 -10.15 9.65 -32.74
CA LEU A 382 -10.98 10.84 -32.55
C LEU A 382 -10.36 11.86 -31.57
N LEU A 383 -9.26 11.52 -30.87
CA LEU A 383 -8.52 12.43 -30.00
C LEU A 383 -7.65 13.38 -30.82
N THR A 384 -8.28 14.41 -31.36
CA THR A 384 -7.55 15.46 -32.12
C THR A 384 -6.64 16.30 -31.19
N PRO A 385 -5.55 16.89 -31.73
CA PRO A 385 -4.70 17.82 -30.97
C PRO A 385 -5.46 19.00 -30.36
N ARG A 386 -6.55 19.45 -31.02
CA ARG A 386 -7.42 20.51 -30.50
C ARG A 386 -8.19 20.08 -29.25
N LEU A 387 -8.63 18.82 -29.19
CA LEU A 387 -9.31 18.28 -28.03
C LEU A 387 -8.31 18.07 -26.88
N ALA A 388 -7.15 17.51 -27.20
CA ALA A 388 -6.07 17.27 -26.25
C ALA A 388 -5.34 18.53 -25.77
N ALA A 389 -5.52 19.69 -26.41
CA ALA A 389 -4.87 20.96 -26.04
C ALA A 389 -5.08 21.36 -24.57
N SER A 390 -6.18 20.91 -23.96
CA SER A 390 -6.45 21.14 -22.55
C SER A 390 -5.56 20.28 -21.62
N LEU A 391 -5.13 19.10 -22.08
CA LEU A 391 -4.32 18.13 -21.30
C LEU A 391 -2.85 18.51 -21.23
N VAL A 392 -2.46 19.63 -21.84
CA VAL A 392 -1.10 20.10 -21.87
C VAL A 392 -0.60 20.36 -20.42
N PRO A 393 0.55 19.78 -20.01
CA PRO A 393 1.01 19.86 -18.64
C PRO A 393 1.44 21.27 -18.25
N THR A 394 1.08 21.68 -17.03
CA THR A 394 1.43 22.96 -16.41
C THR A 394 2.37 22.76 -15.21
N VAL A 395 3.11 23.80 -14.84
CA VAL A 395 4.12 23.71 -13.76
C VAL A 395 3.47 23.47 -12.38
N PHE A 396 2.18 23.81 -12.23
CA PHE A 396 1.41 23.68 -10.99
C PHE A 396 0.79 22.30 -10.78
N ASP A 397 0.93 21.42 -11.78
CA ASP A 397 0.35 20.09 -11.72
C ASP A 397 1.10 19.20 -10.72
N GLU A 398 0.35 18.32 -10.07
CA GLU A 398 0.93 17.30 -9.22
C GLU A 398 1.86 16.38 -10.05
N PRO A 399 3.03 15.98 -9.52
CA PRO A 399 4.02 15.17 -10.23
C PRO A 399 3.47 13.99 -11.06
N ALA A 400 2.56 13.20 -10.49
CA ALA A 400 2.03 12.01 -11.15
C ALA A 400 1.11 12.35 -12.33
N THR A 401 0.16 13.29 -12.13
CA THR A 401 -0.80 13.69 -13.17
C THR A 401 -0.13 14.50 -14.26
N MET A 402 0.92 15.26 -13.93
CA MET A 402 1.75 15.95 -14.90
C MET A 402 2.46 14.97 -15.84
N LEU A 403 3.12 13.94 -15.29
CA LEU A 403 3.82 12.94 -16.10
C LEU A 403 2.87 12.15 -17.01
N ALA A 404 1.69 11.78 -16.49
CA ALA A 404 0.69 11.09 -17.29
C ALA A 404 0.17 11.97 -18.45
N ARG A 405 -0.10 13.25 -18.18
CA ARG A 405 -0.50 14.23 -19.20
C ARG A 405 0.61 14.55 -20.20
N LEU A 406 1.86 14.61 -19.76
CA LEU A 406 3.03 14.76 -20.61
C LEU A 406 3.12 13.57 -21.58
N ASN A 407 2.88 12.35 -21.11
CA ASN A 407 2.88 11.16 -21.95
C ASN A 407 1.79 11.22 -23.03
N VAL A 408 0.54 11.50 -22.63
CA VAL A 408 -0.57 11.67 -23.59
C VAL A 408 -0.28 12.79 -24.59
N SER A 409 0.20 13.94 -24.14
CA SER A 409 0.55 15.06 -25.02
C SER A 409 1.69 14.70 -25.99
N ALA A 410 2.67 13.91 -25.54
CA ALA A 410 3.74 13.43 -26.40
C ALA A 410 3.21 12.50 -27.51
N LEU A 411 2.35 11.54 -27.15
CA LEU A 411 1.71 10.63 -28.11
C LEU A 411 0.86 11.40 -29.15
N VAL A 412 0.09 12.42 -28.73
CA VAL A 412 -0.72 13.25 -29.65
C VAL A 412 0.15 13.95 -30.69
N HIS A 413 1.28 14.52 -30.25
CA HIS A 413 2.17 15.27 -31.15
C HIS A 413 3.07 14.37 -32.00
N LEU A 414 3.31 13.12 -31.59
CA LEU A 414 3.99 12.13 -32.44
C LEU A 414 3.16 11.78 -33.69
N GLU A 415 1.86 11.56 -33.53
CA GLU A 415 0.95 11.25 -34.65
C GLU A 415 0.82 12.43 -35.64
N GLU A 416 0.83 13.67 -35.13
CA GLU A 416 0.77 14.89 -35.95
C GLU A 416 2.03 15.07 -36.82
N HIS A 417 3.20 14.72 -36.30
CA HIS A 417 4.47 14.76 -37.04
C HIS A 417 4.58 13.69 -38.13
N GLY A 418 3.96 12.52 -37.94
CA GLY A 418 3.90 11.46 -38.96
C GLY A 418 2.94 11.74 -40.13
N ALA A 419 1.93 12.60 -39.92
CA ALA A 419 0.86 12.84 -40.90
C ALA A 419 1.06 14.09 -41.79
N ARG A 420 1.99 15.00 -41.47
CA ARG A 420 2.19 16.26 -42.22
C ARG A 420 3.66 16.63 -42.38
N GLU A 421 4.33 15.99 -43.35
CA GLU A 421 5.49 16.60 -44.01
C GLU A 421 5.02 17.84 -44.80
N GLY A 422 5.02 19.03 -44.18
CA GLY A 422 4.93 20.31 -44.92
C GLY A 422 3.86 21.32 -44.51
N GLY A 423 3.24 21.23 -43.32
CA GLY A 423 2.27 22.22 -42.85
C GLY A 423 2.58 22.72 -41.43
N ALA A 424 2.56 24.03 -41.23
CA ALA A 424 2.85 24.69 -39.95
C ALA A 424 2.01 24.15 -38.77
N ALA A 425 2.61 23.29 -37.94
CA ALA A 425 2.06 22.82 -36.66
C ALA A 425 3.17 22.45 -35.64
N GLY A 426 4.32 23.14 -35.66
CA GLY A 426 5.43 22.91 -34.72
C GLY A 426 5.22 23.44 -33.28
N GLY A 427 4.01 23.84 -32.91
CA GLY A 427 3.73 24.51 -31.63
C GLY A 427 3.72 23.56 -30.43
N GLY A 428 3.23 22.32 -30.59
CA GLY A 428 3.08 21.35 -29.50
C GLY A 428 4.41 20.84 -28.95
N LEU A 429 5.29 20.36 -29.85
CA LEU A 429 6.65 19.95 -29.47
C LEU A 429 7.44 21.10 -28.84
N ALA A 430 7.31 22.32 -29.38
CA ALA A 430 7.95 23.51 -28.82
C ALA A 430 7.45 23.79 -27.40
N TYR A 431 6.15 23.68 -27.15
CA TYR A 431 5.59 23.82 -25.81
C TYR A 431 6.11 22.75 -24.84
N LEU A 432 6.08 21.46 -25.23
CA LEU A 432 6.58 20.37 -24.37
C LEU A 432 8.05 20.56 -24.02
N TRP A 433 8.84 21.04 -24.98
CA TRP A 433 10.24 21.39 -24.77
C TRP A 433 10.39 22.59 -23.80
N GLU A 434 9.64 23.67 -24.00
CA GLU A 434 9.63 24.82 -23.09
C GLU A 434 9.22 24.42 -21.67
N HIS A 435 8.21 23.56 -21.53
CA HIS A 435 7.78 23.02 -20.25
C HIS A 435 8.91 22.23 -19.56
N LEU A 436 9.61 21.36 -20.31
CA LEU A 436 10.75 20.63 -19.78
C LEU A 436 11.86 21.58 -19.30
N LEU A 437 12.13 22.66 -20.04
CA LEU A 437 13.10 23.69 -19.65
C LEU A 437 12.66 24.49 -18.41
N LEU A 438 11.38 24.82 -18.27
CA LEU A 438 10.86 25.45 -17.06
C LEU A 438 11.07 24.56 -15.84
N ARG A 439 10.85 23.25 -15.97
CA ARG A 439 11.09 22.29 -14.87
C ARG A 439 12.58 22.13 -14.56
N LEU A 440 13.44 22.13 -15.57
CA LEU A 440 14.89 22.19 -15.38
C LEU A 440 15.27 23.42 -14.55
N HIS A 441 14.71 24.59 -14.86
CA HIS A 441 14.99 25.82 -14.13
C HIS A 441 14.59 25.72 -12.64
N VAL A 442 13.47 25.08 -12.32
CA VAL A 442 13.07 24.81 -10.92
C VAL A 442 14.11 23.93 -10.21
N VAL A 443 14.62 22.89 -10.88
CA VAL A 443 15.66 22.01 -10.32
C VAL A 443 16.98 22.75 -10.13
N GLU A 444 17.38 23.60 -11.07
CA GLU A 444 18.60 24.41 -10.97
C GLU A 444 18.63 25.35 -9.76
N HIS A 445 17.46 25.81 -9.30
CA HIS A 445 17.32 26.76 -8.19
C HIS A 445 16.99 26.08 -6.84
N GLY A 446 17.23 24.78 -6.72
CA GLY A 446 17.06 24.05 -5.45
C GLY A 446 15.66 23.48 -5.24
N GLY A 447 15.06 22.90 -6.30
CA GLY A 447 13.80 22.17 -6.21
C GLY A 447 13.83 21.02 -5.19
N ASP A 448 12.66 20.66 -4.68
CA ASP A 448 12.50 19.55 -3.75
C ASP A 448 12.76 18.19 -4.43
N ARG A 449 12.85 17.12 -3.63
CA ARG A 449 13.07 15.76 -4.15
C ARG A 449 12.02 15.36 -5.19
N ALA A 450 10.77 15.79 -5.01
CA ALA A 450 9.70 15.50 -5.95
C ALA A 450 9.92 16.20 -7.30
N ALA A 451 10.27 17.48 -7.32
CA ALA A 451 10.59 18.22 -8.55
C ALA A 451 11.76 17.61 -9.30
N VAL A 452 12.83 17.23 -8.60
CA VAL A 452 14.00 16.54 -9.19
C VAL A 452 13.57 15.25 -9.88
N VAL A 453 12.93 14.33 -9.15
CA VAL A 453 12.49 13.03 -9.70
C VAL A 453 11.55 13.23 -10.89
N THR A 454 10.65 14.21 -10.80
CA THR A 454 9.70 14.49 -11.86
C THR A 454 10.39 15.01 -13.12
N PHE A 455 11.37 15.90 -13.00
CA PHE A 455 12.15 16.40 -14.14
C PHE A 455 12.89 15.27 -14.86
N PHE A 456 13.54 14.36 -14.13
CA PHE A 456 14.27 13.25 -14.74
C PHE A 456 13.33 12.25 -15.42
N ARG A 457 12.16 11.95 -14.82
CA ARG A 457 11.12 11.13 -15.45
C ARG A 457 10.54 11.79 -16.70
N ALA A 458 10.28 13.09 -16.66
CA ALA A 458 9.81 13.86 -17.81
C ALA A 458 10.86 13.89 -18.94
N SER A 459 12.14 14.04 -18.59
CA SER A 459 13.26 13.97 -19.53
C SER A 459 13.34 12.60 -20.22
N PHE A 460 13.15 11.52 -19.46
CA PHE A 460 13.11 10.16 -19.99
C PHE A 460 11.95 9.97 -20.97
N LEU A 461 10.71 10.33 -20.57
CA LEU A 461 9.54 10.25 -21.43
C LEU A 461 9.71 11.07 -22.72
N PHE A 462 10.26 12.28 -22.60
CA PHE A 462 10.55 13.11 -23.77
C PHE A 462 11.56 12.45 -24.71
N LEU A 463 12.60 11.79 -24.19
CA LEU A 463 13.59 11.08 -24.99
C LEU A 463 13.04 9.81 -25.64
N CYS A 464 12.13 9.09 -24.98
CA CYS A 464 11.46 7.92 -25.57
C CYS A 464 10.68 8.29 -26.82
N HIS A 465 9.94 9.41 -26.77
CA HIS A 465 9.09 9.86 -27.87
C HIS A 465 9.86 10.69 -28.91
N PHE A 466 10.61 11.70 -28.47
CA PHE A 466 11.24 12.71 -29.33
C PHE A 466 12.77 12.60 -29.40
N GLY A 467 13.35 11.47 -28.98
CA GLY A 467 14.80 11.23 -29.04
C GLY A 467 15.40 11.29 -30.46
N HIS A 468 14.56 11.15 -31.49
CA HIS A 468 14.95 11.32 -32.89
C HIS A 468 15.24 12.79 -33.26
N VAL A 469 14.74 13.77 -32.50
CA VAL A 469 14.95 15.21 -32.77
C VAL A 469 16.30 15.66 -32.20
N GLU A 470 17.35 15.59 -33.04
CA GLU A 470 18.74 15.79 -32.61
C GLU A 470 19.00 17.13 -31.93
N ARG A 471 18.34 18.21 -32.35
CA ARG A 471 18.49 19.54 -31.74
C ARG A 471 18.12 19.55 -30.26
N HIS A 472 16.95 18.99 -29.91
CA HIS A 472 16.46 18.96 -28.52
C HIS A 472 17.23 17.94 -27.69
N ALA A 473 17.50 16.75 -28.25
CA ALA A 473 18.27 15.72 -27.58
C ALA A 473 19.71 16.18 -27.24
N ALA A 474 20.36 16.93 -28.15
CA ALA A 474 21.68 17.49 -27.93
C ALA A 474 21.68 18.67 -26.95
N ASP A 475 20.67 19.55 -26.98
CA ASP A 475 20.54 20.64 -26.00
C ASP A 475 20.24 20.10 -24.60
N LEU A 476 19.38 19.09 -24.47
CA LEU A 476 19.08 18.43 -23.20
C LEU A 476 20.35 17.83 -22.60
N ARG A 477 21.15 17.13 -23.41
CA ARG A 477 22.45 16.58 -22.98
C ARG A 477 23.38 17.67 -22.44
N ARG A 478 23.53 18.79 -23.16
CA ARG A 478 24.38 19.92 -22.71
C ARG A 478 23.88 20.50 -21.39
N ARG A 479 22.56 20.68 -21.24
CA ARG A 479 21.93 21.20 -20.03
C ARG A 479 22.04 20.25 -18.84
N LEU A 480 21.88 18.93 -19.05
CA LEU A 480 22.10 17.92 -18.01
C LEU A 480 23.54 17.91 -17.51
N CYS A 481 24.52 18.09 -18.41
CA CYS A 481 25.93 18.22 -18.02
C CYS A 481 26.17 19.48 -17.19
N ALA A 482 25.59 20.62 -17.60
CA ALA A 482 25.68 21.88 -16.84
C ALA A 482 24.98 21.77 -15.48
N LEU A 483 23.81 21.10 -15.42
CA LEU A 483 23.08 20.84 -14.18
C LEU A 483 23.90 20.00 -13.21
N TYR A 484 24.53 18.93 -13.71
CA TYR A 484 25.42 18.09 -12.92
C TYR A 484 26.60 18.87 -12.34
N LEU A 485 27.26 19.71 -13.14
CA LEU A 485 28.39 20.53 -12.66
C LEU A 485 27.97 21.56 -11.61
N ARG A 486 26.75 22.08 -11.68
CA ARG A 486 26.20 23.00 -10.67
C ARG A 486 25.76 22.28 -9.39
N HIS A 487 25.30 21.03 -9.51
CA HIS A 487 24.72 20.23 -8.43
C HIS A 487 25.17 18.77 -8.51
N CYS A 488 26.42 18.48 -8.11
CA CYS A 488 27.03 17.14 -8.23
C CYS A 488 26.23 16.02 -7.54
N ARG A 489 25.45 16.36 -6.50
CA ARG A 489 24.54 15.43 -5.79
C ARG A 489 23.46 14.82 -6.68
N LEU A 490 23.17 15.40 -7.84
CA LEU A 490 22.21 14.87 -8.82
C LEU A 490 22.79 13.74 -9.69
N ALA A 491 24.06 13.38 -9.52
CA ALA A 491 24.71 12.31 -10.26
C ALA A 491 23.89 10.99 -10.32
N PRO A 492 23.30 10.47 -9.22
CA PRO A 492 22.51 9.24 -9.28
C PRO A 492 21.33 9.32 -10.25
N HIS A 493 20.68 10.49 -10.35
CA HIS A 493 19.54 10.68 -11.25
C HIS A 493 19.97 10.80 -12.72
N VAL A 494 21.10 11.46 -12.98
CA VAL A 494 21.66 11.57 -14.34
C VAL A 494 22.14 10.20 -14.84
N LEU A 495 22.81 9.42 -13.98
CA LEU A 495 23.24 8.06 -14.32
C LEU A 495 22.04 7.14 -14.54
N ASN A 496 21.03 7.19 -13.66
CA ASN A 496 19.81 6.40 -13.86
C ASN A 496 19.09 6.74 -15.18
N LEU A 497 19.06 8.01 -15.57
CA LEU A 497 18.52 8.42 -16.87
C LEU A 497 19.35 7.84 -18.03
N ALA A 498 20.68 7.85 -17.93
CA ALA A 498 21.56 7.26 -18.95
C ALA A 498 21.34 5.74 -19.07
N ASP A 499 21.26 5.02 -17.96
CA ASP A 499 21.04 3.57 -17.93
C ASP A 499 19.68 3.19 -18.54
N ARG A 500 18.61 3.86 -18.11
CA ARG A 500 17.27 3.61 -18.65
C ARG A 500 17.14 4.01 -20.12
N ALA A 501 17.84 5.05 -20.57
CA ALA A 501 17.90 5.42 -21.98
C ALA A 501 18.72 4.42 -22.83
N GLN A 502 19.63 3.66 -22.22
CA GLN A 502 20.40 2.62 -22.89
C GLN A 502 19.63 1.29 -23.01
N ASP A 503 18.85 0.95 -21.98
CA ASP A 503 17.99 -0.25 -21.94
C ASP A 503 16.65 -0.08 -22.70
N GLY A 504 16.19 1.16 -22.86
CA GLY A 504 14.85 1.49 -23.35
C GLY A 504 14.75 1.78 -24.85
N PRO A 505 13.57 2.27 -25.33
CA PRO A 505 13.31 2.58 -26.75
C PRO A 505 14.00 3.87 -27.25
N VAL A 506 14.87 4.48 -26.45
CA VAL A 506 15.56 5.73 -26.79
C VAL A 506 16.62 5.47 -27.87
N ARG A 507 16.91 6.49 -28.69
CA ARG A 507 17.88 6.38 -29.80
C ARG A 507 19.21 5.78 -29.33
N PRO A 508 19.72 4.74 -30.03
CA PRO A 508 21.00 4.14 -29.69
C PRO A 508 22.13 5.17 -29.77
N GLY A 509 22.95 5.22 -28.72
CA GLY A 509 24.12 6.10 -28.63
C GLY A 509 23.89 7.46 -27.98
N TRP A 510 22.64 7.87 -27.66
CA TRP A 510 22.42 9.11 -26.89
C TRP A 510 23.03 9.02 -25.48
N ALA A 511 22.81 7.90 -24.78
CA ALA A 511 23.36 7.65 -23.45
C ALA A 511 24.90 7.68 -23.45
N VAL A 512 25.53 7.03 -24.43
CA VAL A 512 27.00 7.05 -24.63
C VAL A 512 27.50 8.48 -24.88
N ALA A 513 26.77 9.29 -25.67
CA ALA A 513 27.12 10.67 -25.91
C ALA A 513 26.99 11.56 -24.66
N LEU A 514 26.01 11.29 -23.79
CA LEU A 514 25.86 11.94 -22.48
C LEU A 514 27.02 11.56 -21.55
N LEU A 515 27.32 10.26 -21.41
CA LEU A 515 28.43 9.76 -20.58
C LEU A 515 29.78 10.34 -21.02
N ARG A 516 30.03 10.44 -22.33
CA ARG A 516 31.23 11.10 -22.87
C ARG A 516 31.30 12.60 -22.51
N SER A 517 30.16 13.31 -22.53
CA SER A 517 30.10 14.71 -22.11
C SER A 517 30.31 14.87 -20.60
N LEU A 518 29.79 13.93 -19.79
CA LEU A 518 30.00 13.90 -18.34
C LEU A 518 31.46 13.60 -17.98
N GLN A 519 32.14 12.72 -18.72
CA GLN A 519 33.57 12.45 -18.58
C GLN A 519 34.39 13.74 -18.79
N GLY A 520 34.16 14.45 -19.89
CA GLY A 520 34.84 15.72 -20.16
C GLY A 520 34.53 16.79 -19.11
N ALA A 521 33.29 16.84 -18.60
CA ALA A 521 32.89 17.75 -17.54
C ALA A 521 33.58 17.44 -16.20
N ALA A 522 33.63 16.17 -15.80
CA ALA A 522 34.27 15.74 -14.55
C ALA A 522 35.79 15.97 -14.58
N VAL A 523 36.46 15.63 -15.69
CA VAL A 523 37.91 15.83 -15.86
C VAL A 523 38.27 17.32 -15.90
N SER A 524 37.49 18.15 -16.59
CA SER A 524 37.75 19.59 -16.64
C SER A 524 37.46 20.32 -15.33
N ALA A 525 36.46 19.87 -14.56
CA ALA A 525 36.12 20.45 -13.26
C ALA A 525 37.22 20.23 -12.20
N GLY A 526 37.90 19.07 -12.20
CA GLY A 526 39.03 18.85 -11.29
C GLY A 526 40.39 19.22 -11.87
N GLY A 527 40.45 20.13 -12.85
CA GLY A 527 41.71 20.80 -13.21
C GLY A 527 42.26 21.72 -12.11
N ASP A 528 41.41 22.16 -11.18
CA ASP A 528 41.78 22.92 -9.98
C ASP A 528 41.36 22.14 -8.72
N LEU A 529 42.10 21.06 -8.43
CA LEU A 529 41.82 20.13 -7.31
C LEU A 529 41.81 20.83 -5.94
N ALA A 530 42.39 22.03 -5.82
CA ALA A 530 42.38 22.83 -4.61
C ALA A 530 41.03 23.55 -4.38
N ALA A 531 40.24 23.79 -5.43
CA ALA A 531 38.96 24.50 -5.38
C ALA A 531 37.74 23.57 -5.29
N VAL A 532 37.89 22.29 -5.63
CA VAL A 532 36.79 21.30 -5.63
C VAL A 532 36.55 20.75 -4.22
N SER A 533 35.30 20.77 -3.76
CA SER A 533 34.95 20.13 -2.49
C SER A 533 35.17 18.61 -2.57
N GLN A 534 35.71 18.01 -1.52
CA GLN A 534 35.88 16.55 -1.40
C GLN A 534 34.56 15.78 -1.61
N LYS A 535 33.41 16.40 -1.29
CA LYS A 535 32.07 15.83 -1.53
C LYS A 535 31.67 15.81 -3.00
N ASP A 536 32.16 16.74 -3.80
CA ASP A 536 31.89 16.79 -5.24
C ASP A 536 32.81 15.84 -6.01
N LEU A 537 34.05 15.67 -5.52
CA LEU A 537 35.00 14.70 -6.05
C LEU A 537 34.50 13.25 -5.97
N HIS A 538 33.82 12.87 -4.88
CA HIS A 538 33.12 11.59 -4.75
C HIS A 538 32.14 11.34 -5.93
N TRP A 539 31.33 12.34 -6.27
CA TRP A 539 30.37 12.22 -7.37
C TRP A 539 31.04 12.16 -8.74
N HIS A 540 32.12 12.91 -8.94
CA HIS A 540 32.94 12.82 -10.15
C HIS A 540 33.52 11.42 -10.35
N LEU A 541 34.07 10.81 -9.30
CA LEU A 541 34.59 9.43 -9.38
C LEU A 541 33.49 8.41 -9.65
N ARG A 542 32.30 8.54 -9.03
CA ARG A 542 31.16 7.65 -9.31
C ARG A 542 30.66 7.75 -10.75
N VAL A 543 30.61 8.95 -11.31
CA VAL A 543 30.27 9.15 -12.73
C VAL A 543 31.34 8.53 -13.63
N LEU A 544 32.62 8.72 -13.32
CA LEU A 544 33.73 8.12 -14.07
C LEU A 544 33.75 6.58 -13.97
N ALA A 545 33.35 6.00 -12.84
CA ALA A 545 33.22 4.56 -12.69
C ALA A 545 32.20 3.98 -13.69
N ARG A 546 31.02 4.61 -13.78
CA ARG A 546 30.00 4.21 -14.76
C ARG A 546 30.43 4.46 -16.21
N VAL A 547 31.14 5.57 -16.48
CA VAL A 547 31.74 5.85 -17.80
C VAL A 547 32.76 4.78 -18.19
N ALA A 548 33.52 4.24 -17.23
CA ALA A 548 34.52 3.20 -17.45
C ALA A 548 33.92 1.82 -17.77
N GLU A 549 32.61 1.62 -17.62
CA GLU A 549 31.91 0.42 -18.11
C GLU A 549 31.67 0.48 -19.63
N GLU A 550 31.60 1.68 -20.22
CA GLU A 550 31.27 1.88 -21.63
C GLU A 550 32.50 1.72 -22.54
N GLY A 551 32.58 0.58 -23.23
CA GLY A 551 33.68 0.24 -24.14
C GLY A 551 33.90 1.21 -25.32
N GLN A 552 32.90 2.04 -25.64
CA GLN A 552 32.96 3.02 -26.74
C GLN A 552 33.61 4.36 -26.34
N ILE A 553 33.99 4.53 -25.08
CA ILE A 553 34.55 5.77 -24.54
C ILE A 553 36.03 5.55 -24.22
N GLY A 554 36.90 6.40 -24.75
CA GLY A 554 38.33 6.37 -24.43
C GLY A 554 38.58 6.87 -23.01
N GLN A 555 39.38 6.14 -22.23
CA GLN A 555 39.58 6.41 -20.79
C GLN A 555 40.89 7.10 -20.43
N GLY A 556 41.71 7.52 -21.42
CA GLY A 556 43.02 8.15 -21.17
C GLY A 556 42.93 9.36 -20.24
N SER A 557 42.02 10.29 -20.53
CA SER A 557 41.76 11.47 -19.69
C SER A 557 41.23 11.13 -18.29
N THR A 558 40.54 9.99 -18.15
CA THR A 558 40.08 9.50 -16.84
C THR A 558 41.25 9.01 -16.02
N VAL A 559 42.22 8.31 -16.62
CA VAL A 559 43.42 7.86 -15.89
C VAL A 559 44.31 9.03 -15.50
N ASP A 560 44.50 10.01 -16.38
CA ASP A 560 45.25 11.24 -16.07
C ASP A 560 44.63 11.98 -14.87
N PHE A 561 43.29 12.05 -14.85
CA PHE A 561 42.54 12.60 -13.73
C PHE A 561 42.71 11.79 -12.44
N LEU A 562 42.62 10.46 -12.49
CA LEU A 562 42.84 9.60 -11.32
C LEU A 562 44.26 9.76 -10.76
N PHE A 563 45.26 9.93 -11.62
CA PHE A 563 46.64 10.18 -11.21
C PHE A 563 46.78 11.54 -10.52
N ALA A 564 46.15 12.59 -11.07
CA ALA A 564 46.11 13.92 -10.44
C ALA A 564 45.42 13.88 -9.06
N VAL A 565 44.30 13.17 -8.92
CA VAL A 565 43.61 12.98 -7.63
C VAL A 565 44.46 12.20 -6.64
N ALA A 566 45.10 11.11 -7.08
CA ALA A 566 45.95 10.28 -6.23
C ALA A 566 47.18 11.02 -5.69
N THR A 567 47.72 11.98 -6.47
CA THR A 567 48.91 12.76 -6.12
C THR A 567 48.58 14.05 -5.36
N ALA A 568 47.40 14.63 -5.56
CA ALA A 568 46.97 15.85 -4.87
C ALA A 568 46.49 15.61 -3.43
N ALA A 569 46.21 14.37 -3.05
CA ALA A 569 45.82 13.98 -1.69
C ALA A 569 46.95 14.26 -0.67
N SER A 570 47.01 15.49 -0.15
CA SER A 570 47.76 15.83 1.07
C SER A 570 47.05 15.22 2.30
N PRO A 571 47.75 15.02 3.44
CA PRO A 571 47.15 14.31 4.58
C PRO A 571 46.26 15.24 5.41
N PRO A 572 44.92 15.01 5.49
CA PRO A 572 44.26 15.16 6.79
C PRO A 572 43.04 14.25 7.06
N SER A 573 42.92 13.83 8.32
CA SER A 573 41.76 13.22 9.02
C SER A 573 41.27 11.83 8.57
N ARG A 574 41.54 10.84 9.44
CA ARG A 574 41.29 9.39 9.33
C ARG A 574 39.92 8.87 8.85
N ASN A 575 38.87 9.70 8.74
CA ASN A 575 37.51 9.20 8.46
C ASN A 575 36.96 9.54 7.05
N GLU A 576 37.52 10.50 6.31
CA GLU A 576 37.02 10.90 4.98
C GLU A 576 37.90 10.43 3.80
N ASP A 577 39.12 9.93 4.08
CA ASP A 577 40.06 9.41 3.07
C ASP A 577 39.68 8.03 2.52
N TRP A 578 39.06 7.17 3.33
CA TRP A 578 38.70 5.80 2.91
C TRP A 578 37.66 5.80 1.77
N ARG A 579 36.62 6.63 1.87
CA ARG A 579 35.53 6.67 0.86
C ARG A 579 36.09 7.08 -0.51
N LEU A 580 36.87 8.16 -0.54
CA LEU A 580 37.50 8.66 -1.76
C LEU A 580 38.44 7.63 -2.38
N GLY A 581 39.27 6.97 -1.56
CA GLY A 581 40.14 5.87 -2.01
C GLY A 581 39.35 4.68 -2.55
N SER A 582 38.21 4.34 -1.94
CA SER A 582 37.31 3.29 -2.42
C SER A 582 36.67 3.65 -3.76
N ASP A 583 36.20 4.89 -3.94
CA ASP A 583 35.64 5.34 -5.21
C ASP A 583 36.70 5.34 -6.33
N LEU A 584 37.92 5.78 -6.02
CA LEU A 584 39.06 5.73 -6.94
C LEU A 584 39.35 4.30 -7.39
N LEU A 585 39.40 3.35 -6.44
CA LEU A 585 39.59 1.94 -6.73
C LEU A 585 38.41 1.33 -7.50
N ALA A 586 37.19 1.80 -7.29
CA ALA A 586 36.03 1.38 -8.07
C ALA A 586 36.20 1.79 -9.54
N VAL A 587 36.68 3.00 -9.84
CA VAL A 587 37.01 3.39 -11.22
C VAL A 587 38.12 2.49 -11.78
N CYS A 588 39.21 2.29 -11.04
CA CYS A 588 40.31 1.41 -11.47
C CYS A 588 39.83 -0.02 -11.78
N ARG A 589 38.91 -0.57 -10.98
CA ARG A 589 38.32 -1.90 -11.22
C ARG A 589 37.57 -1.97 -12.55
N HIS A 590 36.76 -0.98 -12.89
CA HIS A 590 36.06 -0.93 -14.17
C HIS A 590 37.03 -0.75 -15.34
N LEU A 591 38.08 0.05 -15.16
CA LEU A 591 39.16 0.20 -16.15
C LEU A 591 39.93 -1.09 -16.39
N LEU A 592 40.15 -1.91 -15.36
CA LEU A 592 40.75 -3.24 -15.47
C LEU A 592 39.89 -4.19 -16.35
N ALA A 593 38.56 -4.08 -16.28
CA ALA A 593 37.65 -4.86 -17.11
C ALA A 593 37.38 -4.26 -18.51
N HIS A 594 37.89 -3.05 -18.79
CA HIS A 594 37.55 -2.29 -19.99
C HIS A 594 38.15 -2.90 -21.28
N PRO A 595 37.43 -2.89 -22.41
CA PRO A 595 37.92 -3.51 -23.65
C PRO A 595 39.16 -2.83 -24.25
N GLY A 596 39.42 -1.57 -23.89
CA GLY A 596 40.60 -0.78 -24.29
C GLY A 596 41.77 -0.83 -23.31
N LEU A 597 41.85 -1.84 -22.43
CA LEU A 597 42.89 -1.94 -21.38
C LEU A 597 44.32 -1.82 -21.95
N ASP A 598 44.59 -2.33 -23.14
CA ASP A 598 45.94 -2.37 -23.73
C ASP A 598 46.60 -0.99 -23.84
N ALA A 599 45.80 0.06 -24.11
CA ALA A 599 46.28 1.44 -24.16
C ALA A 599 46.40 2.10 -22.77
N LEU A 600 45.81 1.50 -21.75
CA LEU A 600 45.70 2.03 -20.38
C LEU A 600 46.61 1.29 -19.39
N LEU A 601 47.30 0.21 -19.81
CA LEU A 601 48.13 -0.64 -18.94
C LEU A 601 49.13 0.17 -18.11
N CYS A 602 50.01 0.94 -18.75
CA CYS A 602 51.05 1.70 -18.05
C CYS A 602 50.45 2.83 -17.18
N PRO A 603 49.58 3.71 -17.71
CA PRO A 603 48.99 4.78 -16.91
C PRO A 603 48.19 4.26 -15.70
N LEU A 604 47.44 3.16 -15.86
CA LEU A 604 46.67 2.57 -14.75
C LEU A 604 47.58 1.90 -13.71
N ALA A 605 48.67 1.25 -14.16
CA ALA A 605 49.68 0.69 -13.28
C ALA A 605 50.35 1.76 -12.42
N ASP A 606 50.63 2.94 -12.99
CA ASP A 606 51.23 4.07 -12.27
C ASP A 606 50.29 4.60 -11.18
N VAL A 607 48.99 4.75 -11.48
CA VAL A 607 47.97 5.14 -10.49
C VAL A 607 47.89 4.12 -9.35
N LEU A 608 47.73 2.83 -9.67
CA LEU A 608 47.61 1.77 -8.66
C LEU A 608 48.88 1.64 -7.80
N GLN A 609 50.06 1.78 -8.40
CA GLN A 609 51.32 1.74 -7.68
C GLN A 609 51.48 2.95 -6.74
N HIS A 610 51.05 4.14 -7.17
CA HIS A 610 51.08 5.33 -6.33
C HIS A 610 50.16 5.18 -5.11
N VAL A 611 48.91 4.78 -5.32
CA VAL A 611 47.93 4.54 -4.24
C VAL A 611 48.43 3.47 -3.27
N ALA A 612 48.98 2.36 -3.78
CA ALA A 612 49.53 1.26 -2.98
C ALA A 612 50.70 1.67 -2.03
N ARG A 613 51.43 2.74 -2.38
CA ARG A 613 52.61 3.23 -1.65
C ARG A 613 52.29 4.39 -0.72
N HIS A 614 51.42 5.31 -1.13
CA HIS A 614 51.28 6.62 -0.51
C HIS A 614 49.92 6.88 0.17
N HIS A 615 48.90 6.06 -0.05
CA HIS A 615 47.58 6.29 0.54
C HIS A 615 47.56 6.04 2.07
N GLY A 616 46.83 6.87 2.83
CA GLY A 616 46.81 6.83 4.29
C GLY A 616 46.10 5.62 4.90
N ASP A 617 45.11 5.09 4.20
CA ASP A 617 44.32 3.92 4.61
C ASP A 617 44.99 2.59 4.23
N THR A 618 44.92 1.56 5.09
CA THR A 618 45.49 0.23 4.85
C THR A 618 44.70 -0.56 3.81
N ASP A 619 43.37 -0.51 3.87
CA ASP A 619 42.51 -1.33 3.03
C ASP A 619 42.60 -0.85 1.59
N VAL A 620 42.55 0.46 1.36
CA VAL A 620 42.74 1.05 0.03
C VAL A 620 44.12 0.69 -0.54
N ARG A 621 45.18 0.67 0.28
CA ARG A 621 46.53 0.27 -0.17
C ARG A 621 46.59 -1.19 -0.59
N ASP A 622 46.01 -2.09 0.21
CA ASP A 622 46.06 -3.52 -0.07
C ASP A 622 45.21 -3.89 -1.30
N HIS A 623 44.06 -3.25 -1.49
CA HIS A 623 43.27 -3.39 -2.72
C HIS A 623 44.00 -2.82 -3.94
N ALA A 624 44.68 -1.68 -3.82
CA ALA A 624 45.51 -1.14 -4.90
C ALA A 624 46.66 -2.10 -5.28
N ARG A 625 47.31 -2.73 -4.29
CA ARG A 625 48.35 -3.77 -4.50
C ARG A 625 47.80 -5.01 -5.17
N LEU A 626 46.61 -5.45 -4.75
CA LEU A 626 45.92 -6.59 -5.36
C LEU A 626 45.62 -6.28 -6.84
N TYR A 627 44.99 -5.14 -7.13
CA TYR A 627 44.69 -4.72 -8.49
C TYR A 627 45.95 -4.55 -9.35
N TYR A 628 47.03 -3.99 -8.81
CA TYR A 628 48.33 -3.90 -9.49
C TYR A 628 48.93 -5.28 -9.79
N SER A 629 48.82 -6.22 -8.84
CA SER A 629 49.30 -7.59 -9.01
C SER A 629 48.48 -8.35 -10.05
N LEU A 630 47.14 -8.16 -10.07
CA LEU A 630 46.27 -8.74 -11.08
C LEU A 630 46.58 -8.20 -12.49
N LEU A 631 46.78 -6.88 -12.61
CA LEU A 631 47.13 -6.20 -13.85
C LEU A 631 48.45 -6.71 -14.46
N THR A 632 49.43 -7.04 -13.61
CA THR A 632 50.77 -7.46 -14.06
C THR A 632 50.92 -8.98 -14.22
N ALA A 633 50.11 -9.78 -13.52
CA ALA A 633 50.25 -11.24 -13.49
C ALA A 633 49.25 -12.01 -14.36
N LEU A 634 48.10 -11.42 -14.73
CA LEU A 634 47.04 -12.12 -15.47
C LEU A 634 46.93 -11.65 -16.92
N SER A 635 46.56 -12.58 -17.82
CA SER A 635 46.13 -12.22 -19.17
C SER A 635 44.74 -11.57 -19.12
N ARG A 636 44.42 -10.70 -20.09
CA ARG A 636 43.14 -9.96 -20.16
C ARG A 636 41.91 -10.86 -20.01
N GLU A 637 41.87 -12.01 -20.68
CA GLU A 637 40.77 -12.97 -20.60
C GLU A 637 40.60 -13.55 -19.19
N LYS A 638 41.72 -13.88 -18.52
CA LYS A 638 41.71 -14.38 -17.15
C LYS A 638 41.35 -13.29 -16.15
N LEU A 639 41.83 -12.07 -16.38
CA LEU A 639 41.53 -10.91 -15.57
C LEU A 639 40.04 -10.54 -15.65
N ALA A 640 39.47 -10.50 -16.86
CA ALA A 640 38.05 -10.32 -17.07
C ALA A 640 37.23 -11.45 -16.40
N GLY A 641 37.66 -12.71 -16.50
CA GLY A 641 36.98 -13.84 -15.83
C GLY A 641 37.05 -13.79 -14.29
N VAL A 642 38.19 -13.38 -13.72
CA VAL A 642 38.36 -13.21 -12.27
C VAL A 642 37.52 -12.03 -11.75
N LEU A 643 37.40 -10.96 -12.53
CA LEU A 643 36.60 -9.78 -12.18
C LEU A 643 35.09 -10.00 -12.43
N ALA A 644 34.72 -10.82 -13.41
CA ALA A 644 33.34 -11.15 -13.78
C ALA A 644 32.68 -12.21 -12.88
N ASN A 645 33.45 -13.07 -12.20
CA ASN A 645 32.92 -14.10 -11.28
C ASN A 645 32.24 -13.55 -10.00
N GLY A 646 31.95 -12.25 -9.96
CA GLY A 646 31.06 -11.59 -9.01
C GLY A 646 29.69 -11.17 -9.57
N GLY A 647 29.46 -11.28 -10.88
CA GLY A 647 28.21 -10.86 -11.52
C GLY A 647 27.73 -11.91 -12.53
N GLY A 648 26.52 -12.41 -12.32
CA GLY A 648 25.96 -13.58 -13.02
C GLY A 648 26.01 -13.52 -14.55
N GLY A 649 26.57 -14.58 -15.14
CA GLY A 649 26.31 -14.97 -16.52
C GLY A 649 25.21 -16.03 -16.54
N ALA A 650 24.23 -15.83 -17.41
CA ALA A 650 23.09 -16.70 -17.62
C ALA A 650 23.48 -18.16 -17.88
N ASN A 651 22.60 -19.03 -17.37
CA ASN A 651 22.30 -20.41 -17.79
C ASN A 651 22.78 -21.53 -16.84
N GLY A 652 21.81 -22.13 -16.13
CA GLY A 652 21.85 -23.52 -15.70
C GLY A 652 22.47 -23.84 -14.33
N GLY A 653 21.61 -23.97 -13.32
CA GLY A 653 21.69 -25.07 -12.34
C GLY A 653 22.66 -24.95 -11.15
N ARG A 654 22.04 -25.06 -9.97
CA ARG A 654 22.57 -25.66 -8.73
C ARG A 654 23.39 -24.77 -7.79
N GLN A 655 22.71 -24.41 -6.72
CA GLN A 655 23.17 -24.19 -5.35
C GLN A 655 24.29 -25.17 -4.96
N ASP A 656 25.42 -24.65 -4.49
CA ASP A 656 26.10 -25.08 -3.25
C ASP A 656 27.47 -24.38 -3.08
N ASN A 657 27.67 -23.83 -1.88
CA ASN A 657 28.94 -23.37 -1.29
C ASN A 657 29.88 -22.53 -2.16
N LYS A 658 29.67 -21.20 -2.17
CA LYS A 658 30.71 -20.23 -2.52
C LYS A 658 31.19 -19.48 -1.28
N ARG A 659 32.50 -19.62 -1.01
CA ARG A 659 33.23 -19.05 0.13
C ARG A 659 33.05 -17.53 0.20
N VAL A 660 32.50 -17.04 1.30
CA VAL A 660 32.16 -15.62 1.59
C VAL A 660 33.38 -14.76 1.96
N LEU A 661 34.58 -15.33 2.06
CA LEU A 661 35.74 -14.67 2.69
C LEU A 661 36.48 -13.62 1.82
N SER A 662 35.92 -13.17 0.70
CA SER A 662 36.54 -12.14 -0.16
C SER A 662 35.66 -10.91 -0.43
N ALA A 663 34.52 -10.78 0.24
CA ALA A 663 33.49 -9.82 -0.12
C ALA A 663 33.35 -8.64 0.86
N MET A 664 34.46 -8.02 1.29
CA MET A 664 34.37 -6.87 2.20
C MET A 664 34.23 -5.50 1.52
N VAL A 665 34.52 -5.31 0.22
CA VAL A 665 34.59 -3.92 -0.33
C VAL A 665 34.05 -3.73 -1.76
N VAL A 666 33.52 -4.75 -2.43
CA VAL A 666 33.02 -4.59 -3.81
C VAL A 666 31.52 -4.77 -3.81
N GLU A 667 30.77 -3.72 -4.18
CA GLU A 667 29.33 -3.76 -4.45
C GLU A 667 28.97 -4.87 -5.47
N ASN A 668 28.85 -6.10 -4.98
CA ASN A 668 28.29 -7.25 -5.68
C ASN A 668 26.83 -7.39 -5.25
N GLN A 669 25.96 -7.86 -6.15
CA GLN A 669 24.58 -8.21 -5.81
C GLN A 669 24.50 -9.29 -4.71
N ASP A 670 25.55 -10.07 -4.48
CA ASP A 670 25.67 -10.99 -3.35
C ASP A 670 25.97 -10.29 -2.01
N LEU A 671 26.63 -9.12 -2.02
CA LEU A 671 26.78 -8.25 -0.85
C LEU A 671 25.43 -7.70 -0.41
N THR A 672 24.46 -7.52 -1.31
CA THR A 672 23.07 -7.23 -0.94
C THR A 672 22.47 -8.33 -0.06
N SER A 673 22.93 -9.58 -0.15
CA SER A 673 22.48 -10.71 0.70
C SER A 673 23.23 -10.85 2.04
N ALA A 674 24.39 -10.18 2.20
CA ALA A 674 25.11 -10.05 3.48
C ALA A 674 24.85 -8.69 4.17
N LEU A 675 24.50 -7.66 3.39
CA LEU A 675 23.94 -6.37 3.81
C LEU A 675 22.43 -6.44 4.02
N THR A 676 21.76 -7.53 3.62
CA THR A 676 20.39 -7.75 4.06
C THR A 676 20.42 -7.95 5.56
N ILE A 677 19.72 -7.07 6.26
CA ILE A 677 19.63 -7.14 7.70
C ILE A 677 18.97 -8.48 8.07
N HIS A 678 19.74 -9.40 8.68
CA HIS A 678 19.26 -10.71 9.05
C HIS A 678 18.29 -10.59 10.23
N LYS A 679 17.07 -11.13 10.10
CA LYS A 679 16.09 -11.05 11.19
C LYS A 679 16.43 -12.05 12.29
N ALA A 680 16.78 -11.56 13.47
CA ALA A 680 16.99 -12.41 14.64
C ALA A 680 15.66 -13.06 15.06
N ARG A 681 15.66 -14.38 15.25
CA ARG A 681 14.46 -15.14 15.65
C ARG A 681 14.08 -14.95 17.13
N THR A 682 15.04 -14.50 17.95
CA THR A 682 14.89 -14.29 19.40
C THR A 682 15.29 -12.85 19.76
N PRO A 683 14.62 -12.22 20.74
CA PRO A 683 15.04 -10.90 21.23
C PRO A 683 16.41 -11.01 21.90
N VAL A 684 17.39 -10.25 21.41
CA VAL A 684 18.79 -10.30 21.88
C VAL A 684 19.05 -9.23 22.96
N PHE A 685 18.24 -8.17 23.00
CA PHE A 685 18.35 -7.08 23.97
C PHE A 685 17.01 -6.80 24.65
N HIS A 686 17.09 -6.35 25.90
CA HIS A 686 15.95 -5.87 26.67
C HIS A 686 16.13 -4.38 26.99
N LEU A 687 15.08 -3.60 26.79
CA LEU A 687 15.00 -2.21 27.23
C LEU A 687 14.24 -2.18 28.56
N VAL A 688 14.80 -1.49 29.56
CA VAL A 688 14.15 -1.30 30.86
C VAL A 688 13.94 0.19 31.06
N ALA A 689 12.71 0.57 31.39
CA ALA A 689 12.38 1.95 31.73
C ALA A 689 12.98 2.30 33.10
N LYS A 690 13.69 3.43 33.17
CA LYS A 690 14.22 3.98 34.43
C LYS A 690 13.32 5.12 34.88
N ASP A 691 12.77 5.03 36.09
CA ASP A 691 11.86 6.05 36.60
C ASP A 691 12.62 7.32 37.05
N ARG A 692 11.93 8.47 37.13
CA ARG A 692 12.53 9.77 37.50
C ARG A 692 13.14 9.77 38.90
N ALA A 693 12.74 8.84 39.78
CA ALA A 693 13.29 8.64 41.13
C ALA A 693 14.50 7.68 41.19
N GLY A 694 14.96 7.14 40.05
CA GLY A 694 16.18 6.32 39.97
C GLY A 694 16.01 4.81 40.21
N GLY A 695 14.79 4.34 40.47
CA GLY A 695 14.46 2.91 40.55
C GLY A 695 14.28 2.26 39.16
N TRP A 696 14.58 0.96 39.08
CA TRP A 696 14.24 0.11 37.94
C TRP A 696 12.77 -0.29 38.08
N ALA A 697 11.91 0.13 37.15
CA ALA A 697 10.50 -0.24 37.16
C ALA A 697 10.28 -1.48 36.29
N GLU A 698 9.49 -2.44 36.78
CA GLU A 698 9.00 -3.54 35.94
C GLU A 698 8.08 -2.98 34.83
N PRO A 699 8.13 -3.57 33.62
CA PRO A 699 7.23 -3.18 32.54
C PRO A 699 5.78 -3.49 32.94
N THR A 700 4.96 -2.46 33.10
CA THR A 700 3.52 -2.63 33.27
C THR A 700 2.94 -3.29 32.02
N PRO A 701 2.13 -4.36 32.15
CA PRO A 701 1.46 -4.99 31.02
C PRO A 701 0.52 -3.98 30.34
N ALA A 702 0.44 -4.06 29.01
CA ALA A 702 -0.37 -3.16 28.20
C ALA A 702 -1.88 -3.31 28.53
N PRO A 703 -2.66 -2.21 28.61
CA PRO A 703 -4.11 -2.30 28.54
C PRO A 703 -4.54 -2.82 27.16
N GLU A 704 -5.53 -3.72 27.13
CA GLU A 704 -5.90 -4.58 26.00
C GLU A 704 -6.51 -3.84 24.77
N ASP A 705 -6.78 -2.53 24.84
CA ASP A 705 -7.68 -1.82 23.90
C ASP A 705 -7.05 -0.78 22.96
N ASP A 706 -5.73 -0.79 22.72
CA ASP A 706 -5.12 0.21 21.81
C ASP A 706 -5.19 -0.19 20.32
N GLU A 707 -6.04 0.50 19.55
CA GLU A 707 -6.02 0.55 18.07
C GLU A 707 -4.59 0.74 17.51
N PRO A 708 -4.28 0.23 16.30
CA PRO A 708 -2.92 0.27 15.73
C PRO A 708 -2.33 1.70 15.73
N SER A 709 -1.37 1.90 16.62
CA SER A 709 -0.76 3.17 17.05
C SER A 709 0.21 3.84 16.06
N ALA A 710 0.11 3.53 14.77
CA ALA A 710 1.01 4.09 13.76
C ALA A 710 0.77 5.59 13.57
N GLY A 711 1.67 6.43 14.11
CA GLY A 711 1.73 7.87 13.81
C GLY A 711 1.27 8.83 14.90
N ARG A 712 1.02 8.38 16.14
CA ARG A 712 0.67 9.27 17.29
C ARG A 712 1.85 10.16 17.75
N PHE A 713 3.10 9.74 17.50
CA PHE A 713 4.32 10.52 17.76
C PHE A 713 5.09 10.75 16.45
N ALA A 714 5.83 11.86 16.37
CA ALA A 714 6.76 12.09 15.25
C ALA A 714 7.90 11.07 15.29
N ALA A 715 8.43 10.73 14.10
CA ALA A 715 9.58 9.84 13.99
C ALA A 715 10.77 10.35 14.82
N LEU A 716 11.29 9.48 15.66
CA LEU A 716 12.52 9.72 16.43
C LEU A 716 13.73 9.45 15.55
N ALA A 717 14.81 10.19 15.76
CA ALA A 717 16.09 9.86 15.15
C ALA A 717 16.65 8.58 15.78
N ASP A 718 17.38 7.79 14.99
CA ASP A 718 18.02 6.57 15.45
C ASP A 718 19.03 6.89 16.57
N VAL A 719 19.00 6.09 17.64
CA VAL A 719 19.95 6.23 18.76
C VAL A 719 21.09 5.24 18.57
N CYS A 720 22.32 5.75 18.43
CA CYS A 720 23.52 4.92 18.34
C CYS A 720 24.09 4.63 19.74
N VAL A 721 24.10 3.35 20.13
CA VAL A 721 24.76 2.90 21.37
C VAL A 721 26.11 2.27 21.02
N PRO A 722 27.24 2.90 21.39
CA PRO A 722 28.56 2.49 20.91
C PRO A 722 29.11 1.22 21.57
N ARG A 723 28.60 0.81 22.74
CA ARG A 723 29.05 -0.40 23.47
C ARG A 723 27.89 -1.07 24.23
N LEU A 724 27.78 -2.39 24.08
CA LEU A 724 26.80 -3.22 24.77
C LEU A 724 27.51 -4.10 25.81
N PHE A 725 26.90 -4.32 26.98
CA PHE A 725 27.44 -5.14 28.06
C PHE A 725 26.64 -6.44 28.19
N ARG A 726 27.30 -7.50 28.66
CA ARG A 726 26.64 -8.77 28.99
C ARG A 726 26.06 -8.68 30.41
N GLU A 727 24.89 -9.27 30.59
CA GLU A 727 24.21 -9.36 31.88
C GLU A 727 25.16 -9.97 32.93
N GLY A 728 25.34 -9.30 34.07
CA GLY A 728 26.27 -9.69 35.14
C GLY A 728 27.65 -9.00 35.15
N ALA A 729 27.94 -8.08 34.23
CA ALA A 729 29.15 -7.24 34.30
C ALA A 729 29.02 -6.15 35.38
N SER A 730 30.11 -5.86 36.12
CA SER A 730 30.19 -4.84 37.19
C SER A 730 29.94 -3.38 36.74
N ALA A 731 29.68 -3.14 35.44
CA ALA A 731 29.49 -1.81 34.87
C ALA A 731 28.01 -1.53 34.62
N ALA A 732 27.55 -0.32 34.97
CA ALA A 732 26.16 0.10 34.75
C ALA A 732 25.83 0.12 33.23
N PRO A 733 24.65 -0.37 32.82
CA PRO A 733 24.24 -0.38 31.41
C PRO A 733 24.07 1.06 30.87
N PRO A 734 24.27 1.28 29.56
CA PRO A 734 24.14 2.61 28.94
C PRO A 734 22.68 3.11 29.03
N ALA A 735 22.47 4.26 29.66
CA ALA A 735 21.16 4.90 29.73
C ALA A 735 20.91 5.78 28.49
N VAL A 736 19.75 5.61 27.85
CA VAL A 736 19.32 6.38 26.68
C VAL A 736 18.12 7.26 27.06
N THR A 737 18.14 8.53 26.67
CA THR A 737 17.02 9.47 26.87
C THR A 737 16.31 9.76 25.55
N LEU A 738 15.02 9.45 25.46
CA LEU A 738 14.20 9.68 24.27
C LEU A 738 13.38 10.97 24.41
N THR A 739 13.47 11.87 23.42
CA THR A 739 12.67 13.11 23.40
C THR A 739 11.48 12.96 22.45
N LEU A 740 10.29 12.71 23.00
CA LEU A 740 9.07 12.47 22.21
C LEU A 740 8.42 13.79 21.74
N ARG A 741 7.93 13.79 20.48
CA ARG A 741 7.09 14.87 19.91
C ARG A 741 5.69 14.33 19.57
N PRO A 742 4.70 14.52 20.44
CA PRO A 742 3.33 14.02 20.20
C PRO A 742 2.69 14.77 19.02
N ARG A 743 2.03 14.04 18.13
CA ARG A 743 1.13 14.58 17.09
C ARG A 743 -0.33 14.60 17.55
N ALA A 744 -0.67 13.77 18.53
CA ALA A 744 -1.98 13.70 19.17
C ALA A 744 -1.81 13.52 20.69
N PRO A 745 -2.79 13.97 21.52
CA PRO A 745 -2.70 13.98 22.98
C PRO A 745 -3.03 12.63 23.66
N TYR A 746 -2.82 11.50 22.96
CA TYR A 746 -3.20 10.16 23.42
C TYR A 746 -1.97 9.33 23.82
N PRO A 747 -2.10 8.38 24.76
CA PRO A 747 -1.03 7.41 25.03
C PRO A 747 -0.72 6.60 23.77
N GLY A 748 0.41 5.91 23.75
CA GLY A 748 0.72 5.07 22.60
C GLY A 748 1.98 4.26 22.73
N THR A 749 2.15 3.37 21.77
CA THR A 749 3.20 2.37 21.75
C THR A 749 4.26 2.74 20.73
N LEU A 750 5.51 2.88 21.19
CA LEU A 750 6.67 3.08 20.33
C LEU A 750 7.22 1.70 19.95
N ARG A 751 7.15 1.38 18.66
CA ARG A 751 7.78 0.17 18.13
C ARG A 751 9.28 0.36 18.09
N CYS A 752 10.00 -0.52 18.77
CA CYS A 752 11.45 -0.45 18.87
C CYS A 752 12.09 -1.63 18.14
N SER A 753 13.17 -1.36 17.43
CA SER A 753 14.01 -2.41 16.87
C SER A 753 15.47 -2.00 16.96
N ALA A 754 16.34 -2.98 17.20
CA ALA A 754 17.78 -2.78 17.16
C ALA A 754 18.33 -3.31 15.85
N VAL A 755 19.25 -2.54 15.27
CA VAL A 755 20.16 -3.01 14.23
C VAL A 755 21.55 -3.05 14.84
N PHE A 756 22.18 -4.22 14.83
CA PHE A 756 23.50 -4.41 15.43
C PHE A 756 24.33 -5.38 14.60
N THR A 757 25.65 -5.19 14.63
CA THR A 757 26.60 -6.10 14.00
C THR A 757 27.13 -7.06 15.06
N ALA A 758 26.94 -8.36 14.85
CA ALA A 758 27.44 -9.39 15.77
C ALA A 758 28.92 -9.73 15.48
N GLN A 759 29.52 -10.57 16.32
CA GLN A 759 30.94 -10.97 16.18
C GLN A 759 31.24 -11.75 14.89
N ASP A 760 30.20 -12.26 14.23
CA ASP A 760 30.25 -12.90 12.91
C ASP A 760 30.23 -11.88 11.76
N GLU A 761 30.34 -10.58 12.07
CA GLU A 761 30.32 -9.45 11.12
C GLU A 761 29.01 -9.30 10.32
N LEU A 762 27.98 -10.07 10.67
CA LEU A 762 26.65 -9.95 10.09
C LEU A 762 25.83 -8.87 10.80
N THR A 763 25.05 -8.13 10.02
CA THR A 763 24.14 -7.11 10.56
C THR A 763 22.77 -7.73 10.80
N TRP A 764 22.34 -7.70 12.05
CA TRP A 764 21.09 -8.31 12.51
C TRP A 764 20.05 -7.25 12.84
N HIS A 765 18.79 -7.52 12.48
CA HIS A 765 17.59 -6.79 12.90
C HIS A 765 16.93 -7.62 13.99
N ALA A 766 16.85 -7.06 15.18
CA ALA A 766 16.07 -7.65 16.25
C ALA A 766 14.90 -6.72 16.59
N ALA A 767 13.69 -7.27 16.60
CA ALA A 767 12.57 -6.61 17.25
C ALA A 767 12.86 -6.54 18.75
N LEU A 768 12.74 -5.33 19.32
CA LEU A 768 12.79 -5.13 20.76
C LEU A 768 11.36 -5.16 21.32
N PRO A 769 11.20 -5.38 22.63
CA PRO A 769 9.92 -5.13 23.27
C PRO A 769 9.45 -3.70 22.97
N ASP A 770 8.17 -3.56 22.66
CA ASP A 770 7.56 -2.27 22.41
C ASP A 770 7.62 -1.40 23.67
N VAL A 771 7.91 -0.11 23.50
CA VAL A 771 7.96 0.85 24.61
C VAL A 771 6.62 1.56 24.71
N HIS A 772 5.87 1.26 25.78
CA HIS A 772 4.59 1.89 26.03
C HIS A 772 4.77 3.24 26.72
N VAL A 773 4.20 4.29 26.14
CA VAL A 773 4.12 5.62 26.74
C VAL A 773 2.78 5.73 27.45
N ALA A 774 2.82 5.63 28.78
CA ALA A 774 1.64 5.73 29.61
C ALA A 774 1.04 7.15 29.55
N PHE A 775 -0.26 7.28 29.74
CA PHE A 775 -0.97 8.56 29.68
C PHE A 775 -0.36 9.61 30.64
N ARG A 776 0.02 9.20 31.86
CA ARG A 776 0.70 10.04 32.87
C ARG A 776 2.01 10.66 32.35
N GLN A 777 2.73 9.99 31.45
CA GLN A 777 4.02 10.46 30.93
C GLN A 777 3.88 11.61 29.92
N LEU A 778 2.66 11.89 29.43
CA LEU A 778 2.37 13.00 28.53
C LEU A 778 2.13 14.32 29.28
N PHE A 779 1.91 14.28 30.59
CA PHE A 779 1.56 15.46 31.36
C PHE A 779 2.76 16.41 31.45
N LYS A 780 2.52 17.65 31.04
CA LYS A 780 3.45 18.75 31.24
C LYS A 780 2.81 19.83 32.10
N PRO A 781 3.61 20.50 32.95
CA PRO A 781 3.14 21.70 33.61
C PRO A 781 2.88 22.78 32.55
N LEU A 782 1.96 23.70 32.87
CA LEU A 782 1.64 24.82 32.00
C LEU A 782 2.93 25.56 31.62
N SER A 783 3.19 25.69 30.32
CA SER A 783 4.35 26.41 29.79
C SER A 783 4.10 27.91 29.88
N VAL A 784 4.21 28.47 31.08
CA VAL A 784 4.06 29.90 31.36
C VAL A 784 5.41 30.57 31.61
N PRO A 785 5.58 31.85 31.22
CA PRO A 785 6.79 32.60 31.49
C PRO A 785 7.14 32.57 32.98
N ALA A 786 8.43 32.43 33.32
CA ALA A 786 8.90 32.38 34.70
C ALA A 786 8.51 33.62 35.56
N SER A 787 8.09 34.71 34.91
CA SER A 787 7.59 35.95 35.53
C SER A 787 6.14 35.87 36.06
N TRP A 788 5.39 34.81 35.77
CA TRP A 788 4.01 34.65 36.24
C TRP A 788 3.95 34.07 37.66
N GLY A 789 3.55 34.92 38.63
CA GLY A 789 3.25 34.51 40.00
C GLY A 789 1.95 33.69 40.15
N PRO A 790 1.70 33.08 41.33
CA PRO A 790 0.57 32.17 41.57
C PRO A 790 -0.80 32.77 41.23
N ALA A 791 -1.01 34.04 41.53
CA ALA A 791 -2.26 34.76 41.27
C ALA A 791 -2.61 34.89 39.77
N LEU A 792 -1.60 35.01 38.90
CA LEU A 792 -1.81 35.09 37.44
C LEU A 792 -2.13 33.71 36.84
N ARG A 793 -1.51 32.64 37.35
CA ARG A 793 -1.84 31.26 36.97
C ARG A 793 -3.26 30.87 37.40
N LEU A 794 -3.68 31.33 38.59
CA LEU A 794 -5.05 31.14 39.09
C LEU A 794 -6.10 31.84 38.20
N ARG A 795 -5.82 33.09 37.78
CA ARG A 795 -6.70 33.82 36.83
C ARG A 795 -6.81 33.14 35.47
N ALA A 796 -5.73 32.51 34.98
CA ALA A 796 -5.75 31.75 33.74
C ALA A 796 -6.59 30.47 33.88
N PHE A 797 -6.49 29.76 35.01
CA PHE A 797 -7.33 28.59 35.31
C PHE A 797 -8.82 28.93 35.32
N GLU A 798 -9.23 29.95 36.09
CA GLU A 798 -10.66 30.32 36.19
C GLU A 798 -11.26 30.71 34.83
N ARG A 799 -10.51 31.43 33.99
CA ARG A 799 -10.97 31.79 32.64
C ARG A 799 -11.14 30.61 31.68
N LEU A 800 -10.32 29.57 31.82
CA LEU A 800 -10.42 28.36 30.99
C LEU A 800 -11.48 27.38 31.53
N TRP A 801 -11.83 27.50 32.80
CA TRP A 801 -12.76 26.64 33.50
C TRP A 801 -14.23 26.90 33.16
N ASP A 802 -14.60 28.15 32.92
CA ASP A 802 -15.99 28.58 32.69
C ASP A 802 -16.65 27.96 31.42
N ASP A 803 -15.91 27.23 30.58
CA ASP A 803 -16.37 26.76 29.27
C ASP A 803 -16.77 25.26 29.17
N LEU A 804 -16.48 24.36 30.13
CA LEU A 804 -16.58 22.89 29.93
C LEU A 804 -16.97 22.04 31.19
N PHE A 805 -17.75 20.95 31.02
CA PHE A 805 -18.49 20.16 32.07
C PHE A 805 -17.88 18.78 32.50
N CYS A 806 -18.34 18.23 33.65
CA CYS A 806 -17.60 17.32 34.59
C CYS A 806 -18.31 16.01 35.06
N GLY A 807 -17.57 15.06 35.72
CA GLY A 807 -18.03 13.80 36.39
C GLY A 807 -17.18 13.31 37.62
N ARG A 808 -17.65 12.33 38.44
CA ARG A 808 -17.43 12.12 39.93
C ARG A 808 -16.66 10.84 40.40
N LEU A 809 -15.93 10.84 41.57
CA LEU A 809 -15.65 9.70 42.54
C LEU A 809 -14.66 10.06 43.72
N GLY A 810 -14.67 9.28 44.83
CA GLY A 810 -14.52 9.60 46.30
C GLY A 810 -13.16 9.83 47.04
N GLU A 811 -13.18 9.90 48.40
CA GLU A 811 -12.41 10.86 49.26
C GLU A 811 -11.15 10.45 50.05
N ALA A 812 -11.02 9.24 50.58
CA ALA A 812 -10.03 9.00 51.64
C ALA A 812 -8.57 8.91 51.14
N GLU A 813 -8.36 8.72 49.84
CA GLU A 813 -7.05 8.50 49.20
C GLU A 813 -6.40 9.80 48.68
N LEU A 814 -7.12 10.93 48.77
CA LEU A 814 -6.82 12.13 47.99
C LEU A 814 -5.54 12.86 48.40
N GLU A 815 -5.28 12.99 49.71
CA GLU A 815 -4.12 13.76 50.18
C GLU A 815 -2.79 13.06 49.85
N ALA A 816 -2.75 11.72 49.90
CA ALA A 816 -1.60 10.93 49.49
C ALA A 816 -1.39 10.96 47.96
N LEU A 817 -2.49 10.82 47.20
CA LEU A 817 -2.53 10.86 45.74
C LEU A 817 -2.07 12.19 45.15
N LEU A 818 -2.41 13.31 45.81
CA LEU A 818 -2.03 14.66 45.39
C LEU A 818 -0.54 14.98 45.64
N GLU A 819 0.01 14.57 46.79
CA GLU A 819 1.43 14.71 47.13
C GLU A 819 2.31 13.89 46.18
N GLU A 820 1.92 12.65 45.87
CA GLU A 820 2.75 11.72 45.09
C GLU A 820 2.61 11.88 43.56
N HIS A 821 1.40 12.16 43.04
CA HIS A 821 1.14 12.14 41.59
C HIS A 821 0.96 13.52 40.93
N PHE A 822 0.52 14.54 41.67
CA PHE A 822 0.07 15.82 41.09
C PHE A 822 0.79 17.07 41.60
N ALA A 823 1.67 16.95 42.61
CA ALA A 823 2.46 18.07 43.16
C ALA A 823 3.13 19.01 42.13
N PRO A 824 3.68 18.53 40.98
CA PRO A 824 4.31 19.42 39.99
C PRO A 824 3.33 20.28 39.17
N PHE A 825 2.03 19.97 39.19
CA PHE A 825 1.00 20.54 38.31
C PHE A 825 -0.02 21.41 39.08
N ARG A 826 0.26 21.68 40.37
CA ARG A 826 -0.60 22.41 41.31
C ARG A 826 -0.54 23.93 41.07
N VAL A 827 -1.70 24.58 41.02
CA VAL A 827 -1.81 26.04 40.74
C VAL A 827 -2.05 26.88 42.01
N ALA A 828 -2.56 26.31 43.11
CA ALA A 828 -2.78 27.01 44.38
C ALA A 828 -2.59 26.12 45.64
N ASP A 829 -2.20 26.74 46.76
CA ASP A 829 -1.94 26.12 48.07
C ASP A 829 -3.20 26.03 48.96
N PRO A 830 -3.20 25.18 50.03
CA PRO A 830 -4.39 24.61 50.66
C PRO A 830 -5.06 25.56 51.68
N GLY A 831 -5.04 26.87 51.42
CA GLY A 831 -5.53 27.89 52.35
C GLY A 831 -6.99 28.33 52.14
N ASP A 832 -7.61 27.99 51.01
CA ASP A 832 -8.96 28.48 50.67
C ASP A 832 -9.97 27.33 50.59
N ALA A 833 -11.10 27.49 51.28
CA ALA A 833 -12.23 26.57 51.44
C ALA A 833 -12.98 26.19 50.14
N THR A 834 -12.30 26.13 48.98
CA THR A 834 -12.92 25.98 47.66
C THR A 834 -12.36 24.86 46.76
N GLY A 835 -11.50 24.00 47.32
CA GLY A 835 -10.92 22.80 46.67
C GLY A 835 -9.61 23.03 45.90
N HIS A 836 -8.81 21.97 45.73
CA HIS A 836 -7.56 21.96 44.96
C HIS A 836 -7.82 22.13 43.47
N ARG A 837 -6.89 22.76 42.75
CA ARG A 837 -6.99 23.04 41.30
C ARG A 837 -5.73 22.59 40.60
N VAL A 838 -5.89 21.71 39.61
CA VAL A 838 -4.79 21.10 38.84
C VAL A 838 -5.00 21.42 37.37
N LEU A 839 -3.93 21.85 36.69
CA LEU A 839 -3.94 22.12 35.26
C LEU A 839 -2.87 21.26 34.59
N LEU A 840 -3.31 20.37 33.70
CA LEU A 840 -2.46 19.50 32.91
C LEU A 840 -2.43 20.00 31.47
N PHE A 841 -1.22 20.25 30.96
CA PHE A 841 -1.01 20.45 29.53
C PHE A 841 -0.61 19.12 28.90
N ILE A 842 -1.35 18.72 27.86
CA ILE A 842 -1.11 17.50 27.08
C ILE A 842 -0.75 17.93 25.66
N PRO A 843 0.52 17.82 25.24
CA PRO A 843 0.95 18.22 23.91
C PRO A 843 0.22 17.42 22.81
N PRO A 844 -0.02 17.99 21.60
CA PRO A 844 0.52 19.26 21.10
C PRO A 844 -0.26 20.52 21.48
N GLY A 845 -1.45 20.42 22.06
CA GLY A 845 -2.28 21.61 22.34
C GLY A 845 -3.54 21.39 23.16
N SER A 846 -3.63 20.28 23.91
CA SER A 846 -4.81 19.97 24.73
C SER A 846 -4.57 20.27 26.21
N HIS A 847 -5.64 20.62 26.91
CA HIS A 847 -5.63 20.98 28.31
C HIS A 847 -6.67 20.15 29.08
N VAL A 848 -6.28 19.70 30.27
CA VAL A 848 -7.19 19.07 31.22
C VAL A 848 -7.10 19.86 32.52
N LEU A 849 -8.21 20.47 32.89
CA LEU A 849 -8.38 21.20 34.14
C LEU A 849 -9.13 20.30 35.11
N LEU A 850 -8.66 20.22 36.34
CA LEU A 850 -9.32 19.49 37.42
C LEU A 850 -9.56 20.45 38.60
N ARG A 851 -10.76 20.43 39.15
CA ARG A 851 -11.08 21.10 40.42
C ARG A 851 -11.58 20.05 41.39
N ILE A 852 -10.86 19.87 42.48
CA ILE A 852 -10.96 18.76 43.40
C ILE A 852 -11.46 19.31 44.73
N ARG A 853 -12.64 18.92 45.19
CA ARG A 853 -13.19 19.41 46.46
C ARG A 853 -13.45 18.24 47.39
N PRO A 854 -13.10 18.38 48.68
CA PRO A 854 -13.49 17.38 49.64
C PRO A 854 -14.97 17.53 50.09
N GLN A 855 -15.70 16.44 50.31
CA GLN A 855 -17.09 16.36 50.79
C GLN A 855 -17.40 15.05 51.55
N GLU A 856 -17.57 15.11 52.88
CA GLU A 856 -17.97 14.06 53.87
C GLU A 856 -17.63 12.57 53.63
N ASP A 857 -18.01 11.98 52.49
CA ASP A 857 -17.75 10.58 52.09
C ASP A 857 -17.16 10.44 50.66
N ALA A 858 -16.92 11.55 49.93
CA ALA A 858 -16.46 11.53 48.53
C ALA A 858 -15.74 12.82 48.07
N VAL A 859 -14.59 12.69 47.40
CA VAL A 859 -13.96 13.79 46.67
C VAL A 859 -14.70 14.07 45.37
N GLN A 860 -14.89 15.35 45.10
CA GLN A 860 -15.50 15.82 43.88
C GLN A 860 -14.43 16.33 42.92
N PHE A 861 -14.08 15.53 41.91
CA PHE A 861 -13.38 16.01 40.73
C PHE A 861 -14.38 16.67 39.80
N HIS A 862 -14.18 17.95 39.55
CA HIS A 862 -14.72 18.57 38.36
C HIS A 862 -13.64 18.51 37.29
N MET A 863 -14.03 18.32 36.03
CA MET A 863 -13.10 18.17 34.91
C MET A 863 -13.54 19.07 33.77
N ALA A 864 -12.62 19.82 33.19
CA ALA A 864 -12.85 20.60 31.98
C ALA A 864 -11.70 20.31 30.99
N THR A 865 -12.03 19.97 29.75
CA THR A 865 -11.02 19.71 28.71
C THR A 865 -11.46 20.22 27.36
N ASP A 866 -10.53 20.80 26.61
CA ASP A 866 -10.72 21.24 25.23
C ASP A 866 -10.84 20.07 24.23
N ASN A 867 -10.61 18.82 24.68
CA ASN A 867 -10.76 17.63 23.86
C ASN A 867 -11.47 16.51 24.64
N TRP A 868 -12.79 16.37 24.44
CA TRP A 868 -13.65 15.39 25.12
C TRP A 868 -13.20 13.93 24.94
N ARG A 869 -12.47 13.61 23.88
CA ARG A 869 -11.95 12.25 23.63
C ARG A 869 -10.87 11.83 24.63
N LEU A 870 -10.35 12.75 25.44
CA LEU A 870 -9.42 12.46 26.52
C LEU A 870 -10.12 11.97 27.79
N LEU A 871 -11.44 12.19 27.92
CA LEU A 871 -12.18 11.86 29.14
C LEU A 871 -12.07 10.37 29.55
N PRO A 872 -12.14 9.38 28.65
CA PRO A 872 -11.92 7.98 29.02
C PRO A 872 -10.52 7.74 29.59
N HIS A 873 -9.47 8.24 28.93
CA HIS A 873 -8.08 8.09 29.39
C HIS A 873 -7.80 8.80 30.71
N VAL A 874 -8.41 9.97 30.94
CA VAL A 874 -8.29 10.67 32.22
C VAL A 874 -9.07 9.92 33.31
N ASN A 875 -10.24 9.37 32.99
CA ASN A 875 -11.01 8.54 33.91
C ASN A 875 -10.24 7.26 34.29
N ASP A 876 -9.67 6.55 33.31
CA ASP A 876 -8.86 5.34 33.55
C ASP A 876 -7.61 5.67 34.37
N PHE A 877 -6.98 6.82 34.11
CA PHE A 877 -5.87 7.29 34.92
C PHE A 877 -6.30 7.61 36.34
N LEU A 878 -7.40 8.34 36.54
CA LEU A 878 -7.91 8.64 37.89
C LEU A 878 -8.26 7.35 38.65
N LEU A 879 -8.95 6.40 38.00
CA LEU A 879 -9.25 5.07 38.56
C LEU A 879 -7.97 4.30 38.93
N SER A 880 -6.94 4.33 38.07
CA SER A 880 -5.67 3.64 38.34
C SER A 880 -4.90 4.18 39.54
N VAL A 881 -5.11 5.46 39.88
CA VAL A 881 -4.44 6.09 41.02
C VAL A 881 -5.30 5.99 42.29
N THR A 882 -6.63 5.92 42.19
CA THR A 882 -7.52 5.62 43.33
C THR A 882 -7.53 4.14 43.71
N ASP A 883 -7.42 3.19 42.76
CA ASP A 883 -7.37 1.73 43.05
C ASP A 883 -6.08 1.25 43.76
N TRP A 884 -5.19 2.18 44.15
CA TRP A 884 -3.93 1.91 44.84
C TRP A 884 -4.10 1.18 46.19
N GLU A 885 -5.15 1.48 46.96
CA GLU A 885 -5.38 0.84 48.27
C GLU A 885 -5.70 -0.66 48.14
N ALA A 886 -6.33 -1.10 47.05
CA ALA A 886 -6.61 -2.51 46.82
C ALA A 886 -5.36 -3.33 46.45
N ARG A 887 -4.31 -2.68 45.94
CA ARG A 887 -3.07 -3.35 45.49
C ARG A 887 -1.98 -3.41 46.56
N ASN A 888 -1.94 -2.43 47.45
CA ASN A 888 -1.04 -2.45 48.61
C ASN A 888 -1.84 -2.77 49.85
N GLY A 889 -2.09 -4.08 50.06
CA GLY A 889 -2.61 -4.57 51.32
C GLY A 889 -1.76 -4.05 52.47
N VAL A 890 -2.30 -3.06 53.18
CA VAL A 890 -1.88 -2.75 54.54
C VAL A 890 -2.67 -3.71 55.41
N ASP A 891 -1.97 -4.73 55.91
CA ASP A 891 -2.35 -5.37 57.16
C ASP A 891 -2.48 -4.28 58.23
N SER A 892 -3.72 -3.96 58.60
CA SER A 892 -4.10 -3.51 59.93
C SER A 892 -5.49 -4.03 60.26
#